data_AF-A0A665UEK1-F1
#
_entry.id   AF-A0A665UEK1-F1
#
_cell.length_a   1.000
_cell.length_b   1.000
_cell.length_c   1.000
_cell.angle_alpha   90.00
_cell.angle_beta   90.00
_cell.angle_gamma   90.00
#
_symmetry.space_group_name_H-M   'P 1'
#
loop_
_entity.id
_entity.type
_entity.pdbx_description
1 polymer ?
#
loop_
_entity_poly.entity_id
_entity_poly.type
_entity_poly.pdbx_seq_one_letter_code
_entity_poly.pdbx_strand_id
1 'polypeptide(L)'
;PSSDQSSAQRKFGSDPVYTFFHAYGKLMQGELEWIKSNKNMKGNVIVSTDREVIQELDAKVKEDRKSASPKSLYNAGMFLWLLGRNDKAREYTERMIKLSSGSREGTILKAWIDVTSGKDANARKAGKYFDEGLKEKTDVFALMGKAQYYEFRQNYSGALEMVNQVIVGFPGFLPALIKKMKLLLSLQDWDQTVDAANRLLQKDKNNLEALRMLALHSLCRNGDIAEVNSFCGRNEKVIEQTFRMVERAFSVASGDSDFATEMGYQMVLQGRIREAMKWYKTAMTLDETSVSALTGIIRCQLIEGHLDDAEQQLEFLTEIQQSIGKSGELLYLRAVLAVKKRRPQEQVTNLLNDAVDTHFSTLQGLPLGVEYFEKLNPDFLLEIVNEYLALCPAKPPAQGQPPAPQLQHCATLLDTVVKILPGLLQAVFLLAKVRYQSGDTDTAQSSLHHCLDQCPSHADAHLLMAQIHLLQGNFALSSQSLELCLSHNFEIREHPLYHLIQAQTKKKMGELTEAIQTLQMAMSLPGVRRAGSSSKSKSKKIELSPVDCVSVFLELAEALWLNGEQHEAAKIMQDAIIEFSGTPEELRVTIANADLALLRGDTELALSMLRNITPEQPYYIQAKEKMAGIYLNHRKEKRLYASCYREMVEKLPSPHTYLLLGDAYMNIQEPEKAIEVYECALKKNPKDGALASKIGKALVKTHNYGKAINYYEAALKTEQQNFLRYDLAELLLKMKQYELYVTILTYTNTHQRGYERAVKFYKEALVYCETDRKVMLELASLYLTLDESDACQEQCSIILKNDQFNEDATLMMANIMLKKQDYEKAIFHFQQLLERKPDNYQTLSHLIDLLRRAGKLEEIPRFLDMAEKHSPRHKFDPGFNYCKGLYLWYTGEPNDALRHFNKARKDNDWGQNAVYNMIEIYLNPDNETRGGEVFDNLDGEIGNSTEKQESEQVAVRTAEKLLKEIKPQTPGGHIQYRILENYCFLATKQKANVEKALSVFTEIANNEKDHVPALLAMATAYMMLKQTPRARNQLKRIAKMNWSIADADEFEKSWLLLADIYIHSGKNDMARDLLERCLNHNKSCCKAHEYLGYILEKEQAFCDATVKYELAWKYGNRTNPTIGYKLAFNYLKAKRHVDAIDVCHKDHPPTESRETRGSVRR
;
A
#
# COMPACT_ATOMS: atom_id res chain seq x y z
N PRO A 1 -34.98 18.96 -27.19
CA PRO A 1 -34.67 18.12 -28.38
C PRO A 1 -35.80 18.01 -29.43
N SER A 2 -36.90 18.77 -29.33
CA SER A 2 -38.04 18.70 -30.26
C SER A 2 -37.89 19.55 -31.55
N SER A 3 -36.87 20.41 -31.66
CA SER A 3 -36.66 21.26 -32.84
C SER A 3 -35.94 20.55 -33.99
N ASP A 4 -35.07 19.58 -33.70
CA ASP A 4 -34.23 18.90 -34.71
C ASP A 4 -34.95 17.80 -35.49
N GLN A 5 -36.05 17.24 -34.95
CA GLN A 5 -36.84 16.20 -35.61
C GLN A 5 -37.39 16.66 -36.98
N SER A 6 -37.69 17.96 -37.13
CA SER A 6 -38.24 18.52 -38.38
C SER A 6 -37.25 18.58 -39.55
N SER A 7 -35.94 18.59 -39.26
CA SER A 7 -34.89 18.76 -40.26
C SER A 7 -34.45 17.41 -40.88
N ALA A 8 -34.35 16.37 -40.06
CA ALA A 8 -34.00 15.01 -40.50
C ALA A 8 -35.13 14.37 -41.31
N GLN A 9 -36.39 14.64 -40.93
CA GLN A 9 -37.58 14.13 -41.62
C GLN A 9 -37.77 14.74 -43.02
N ARG A 10 -37.29 15.98 -43.25
CA ARG A 10 -37.26 16.63 -44.57
C ARG A 10 -36.10 16.15 -45.46
N LYS A 11 -34.97 15.72 -44.89
CA LYS A 11 -33.78 15.27 -45.65
C LYS A 11 -33.75 13.76 -45.93
N PHE A 12 -34.24 12.94 -45.01
CA PHE A 12 -34.15 11.48 -45.06
C PHE A 12 -35.54 10.79 -45.04
N GLY A 13 -36.62 11.55 -45.25
CA GLY A 13 -37.98 11.01 -45.25
C GLY A 13 -38.25 9.94 -46.31
N SER A 14 -37.45 9.90 -47.38
CA SER A 14 -37.48 8.86 -48.42
C SER A 14 -36.45 7.74 -48.21
N ASP A 15 -35.62 7.81 -47.17
CA ASP A 15 -34.60 6.81 -46.87
C ASP A 15 -35.23 5.63 -46.09
N PRO A 16 -35.21 4.40 -46.64
CA PRO A 16 -35.80 3.22 -46.01
C PRO A 16 -35.21 2.90 -44.63
N VAL A 17 -33.94 3.27 -44.41
CA VAL A 17 -33.23 3.01 -43.14
C VAL A 17 -33.70 4.00 -42.07
N TYR A 18 -33.84 5.27 -42.43
CA TYR A 18 -34.34 6.31 -41.52
C TYR A 18 -35.80 6.05 -41.12
N THR A 19 -36.65 5.67 -42.08
CA THR A 19 -38.06 5.33 -41.80
C THR A 19 -38.20 4.09 -40.93
N PHE A 20 -37.36 3.07 -41.12
CA PHE A 20 -37.35 1.87 -40.29
C PHE A 20 -36.95 2.15 -38.83
N PHE A 21 -35.84 2.85 -38.58
CA PHE A 21 -35.39 3.16 -37.22
C PHE A 21 -36.27 4.22 -36.53
N HIS A 22 -36.85 5.16 -37.30
CA HIS A 22 -37.83 6.11 -36.77
C HIS A 22 -39.13 5.41 -36.34
N ALA A 23 -39.63 4.45 -37.13
CA ALA A 23 -40.78 3.64 -36.78
C ALA A 23 -40.50 2.75 -35.55
N TYR A 24 -39.32 2.13 -35.47
CA TYR A 24 -38.87 1.35 -34.31
C TYR A 24 -38.80 2.20 -33.03
N GLY A 25 -38.24 3.41 -33.10
CA GLY A 25 -38.17 4.34 -31.98
C GLY A 25 -39.54 4.79 -31.47
N LYS A 26 -40.50 5.05 -32.38
CA LYS A 26 -41.88 5.39 -32.01
C LYS A 26 -42.68 4.21 -31.44
N LEU A 27 -42.41 2.99 -31.91
CA LEU A 27 -43.08 1.78 -31.44
C LEU A 27 -42.61 1.39 -30.02
N MET A 28 -41.34 1.64 -29.70
CA MET A 28 -40.79 1.47 -28.35
C MET A 28 -41.26 2.56 -27.36
N GLN A 29 -41.82 3.67 -27.84
CA GLN A 29 -42.41 4.75 -27.02
C GLN A 29 -43.92 4.61 -26.79
N GLY A 30 -44.58 3.59 -27.35
CA GLY A 30 -46.00 3.32 -27.12
C GLY A 30 -46.99 4.24 -27.86
N GLU A 31 -46.55 5.10 -28.78
CA GLU A 31 -47.42 5.99 -29.55
C GLU A 31 -48.14 5.26 -30.71
N LEU A 32 -49.24 4.56 -30.41
CA LEU A 32 -50.06 3.82 -31.39
C LEU A 32 -50.85 4.71 -32.38
N GLU A 33 -50.99 6.02 -32.12
CA GLU A 33 -51.87 6.90 -32.90
C GLU A 33 -51.27 7.40 -34.22
N TRP A 34 -49.95 7.51 -34.32
CA TRP A 34 -49.28 7.96 -35.55
C TRP A 34 -49.54 7.01 -36.73
N ILE A 35 -49.68 5.70 -36.44
CA ILE A 35 -50.00 4.64 -37.41
C ILE A 35 -51.39 4.82 -38.03
N LYS A 36 -52.35 5.46 -37.33
CA LYS A 36 -53.72 5.68 -37.84
C LYS A 36 -53.79 6.70 -38.99
N SER A 37 -52.80 7.58 -39.11
CA SER A 37 -52.88 8.77 -39.97
C SER A 37 -52.20 8.65 -41.35
N ASN A 38 -51.38 7.62 -41.56
CA ASN A 38 -50.52 7.54 -42.74
C ASN A 38 -51.09 6.59 -43.82
N LYS A 39 -51.67 7.16 -44.88
CA LYS A 39 -52.40 6.44 -45.94
C LYS A 39 -51.55 5.47 -46.78
N ASN A 40 -50.22 5.53 -46.72
CA ASN A 40 -49.32 4.70 -47.54
C ASN A 40 -48.89 3.37 -46.88
N MET A 41 -49.35 3.08 -45.66
CA MET A 41 -49.12 1.81 -44.97
C MET A 41 -50.46 1.17 -44.54
N LYS A 42 -51.39 0.98 -45.48
CA LYS A 42 -52.46 -0.01 -45.31
C LYS A 42 -51.91 -1.41 -45.62
N GLY A 43 -51.03 -1.89 -44.75
CA GLY A 43 -50.81 -3.32 -44.52
C GLY A 43 -51.28 -3.60 -43.10
N ASN A 44 -52.46 -4.20 -42.98
CA ASN A 44 -53.22 -4.39 -41.74
C ASN A 44 -52.38 -4.94 -40.57
N VAL A 45 -52.10 -4.11 -39.56
CA VAL A 45 -51.90 -4.53 -38.17
C VAL A 45 -52.73 -3.62 -37.28
N ILE A 46 -54.05 -3.79 -37.38
CA ILE A 46 -54.94 -3.57 -36.26
C ILE A 46 -55.09 -4.94 -35.61
N VAL A 47 -55.10 -4.97 -34.28
CA VAL A 47 -55.49 -6.11 -33.45
C VAL A 47 -56.83 -6.65 -33.96
N SER A 48 -56.78 -7.63 -34.86
CA SER A 48 -57.91 -8.48 -35.24
C SER A 48 -57.67 -9.83 -34.59
N THR A 49 -58.57 -10.21 -33.69
CA THR A 49 -58.66 -11.53 -33.02
C THR A 49 -59.01 -12.66 -33.98
N ASP A 50 -58.59 -12.58 -35.24
CA ASP A 50 -58.88 -13.55 -36.28
C ASP A 50 -57.62 -14.34 -36.58
N ARG A 51 -57.55 -15.56 -36.04
CA ARG A 51 -56.46 -16.53 -36.29
C ARG A 51 -56.23 -16.76 -37.79
N GLU A 52 -57.27 -16.61 -38.61
CA GLU A 52 -57.21 -16.78 -40.07
C GLU A 52 -56.42 -15.65 -40.74
N VAL A 53 -56.60 -14.40 -40.31
CA VAL A 53 -55.86 -13.23 -40.85
C VAL A 53 -54.38 -13.30 -40.45
N ILE A 54 -54.08 -13.78 -39.24
CA ILE A 54 -52.69 -14.02 -38.80
C ILE A 54 -52.06 -15.14 -39.62
N GLN A 55 -52.80 -16.22 -39.92
CA GLN A 55 -52.31 -17.32 -40.76
C GLN A 55 -52.11 -16.89 -42.22
N GLU A 56 -52.98 -16.06 -42.78
CA GLU A 56 -52.81 -15.46 -44.11
C GLU A 56 -51.63 -14.49 -44.17
N LEU A 57 -51.42 -13.69 -43.13
CA LEU A 57 -50.26 -12.82 -43.01
C LEU A 57 -48.96 -13.63 -42.86
N ASP A 58 -48.96 -14.69 -42.06
CA ASP A 58 -47.83 -15.63 -41.95
C ASP A 58 -47.56 -16.36 -43.29
N ALA A 59 -48.61 -16.69 -44.05
CA ALA A 59 -48.51 -17.29 -45.37
C ALA A 59 -47.92 -16.30 -46.39
N LYS A 60 -48.38 -15.04 -46.40
CA LYS A 60 -47.82 -13.96 -47.23
C LYS A 60 -46.38 -13.66 -46.87
N VAL A 61 -46.03 -13.57 -45.58
CA VAL A 61 -44.65 -13.39 -45.13
C VAL A 61 -43.78 -14.58 -45.57
N LYS A 62 -44.29 -15.81 -45.55
CA LYS A 62 -43.58 -17.00 -46.07
C LYS A 62 -43.41 -16.98 -47.60
N GLU A 63 -44.33 -16.36 -48.33
CA GLU A 63 -44.28 -16.21 -49.79
C GLU A 63 -43.33 -15.09 -50.21
N ASP A 64 -43.42 -13.92 -49.57
CA ASP A 64 -42.49 -12.80 -49.71
C ASP A 64 -41.06 -13.18 -49.28
N ARG A 65 -40.92 -14.11 -48.31
CA ARG A 65 -39.62 -14.71 -47.94
C ARG A 65 -38.97 -15.47 -49.09
N LYS A 66 -39.72 -15.95 -50.09
CA LYS A 66 -39.17 -16.63 -51.28
C LYS A 66 -38.62 -15.66 -52.33
N SER A 67 -39.19 -14.46 -52.45
CA SER A 67 -38.78 -13.41 -53.39
C SER A 67 -37.87 -12.34 -52.76
N ALA A 68 -37.65 -12.40 -51.43
CA ALA A 68 -36.86 -11.43 -50.68
C ALA A 68 -35.40 -11.31 -51.17
N SER A 69 -34.97 -10.05 -51.37
CA SER A 69 -33.57 -9.71 -51.66
C SER A 69 -32.62 -10.05 -50.48
N PRO A 70 -31.32 -10.26 -50.73
CA PRO A 70 -30.34 -10.47 -49.65
C PRO A 70 -30.31 -9.35 -48.59
N LYS A 71 -30.53 -8.08 -48.98
CA LYS A 71 -30.57 -6.93 -48.06
C LYS A 71 -31.81 -6.92 -47.15
N SER A 72 -32.97 -7.33 -47.68
CA SER A 72 -34.19 -7.43 -46.85
C SER A 72 -34.12 -8.61 -45.88
N LEU A 73 -33.48 -9.72 -46.27
CA LEU A 73 -33.18 -10.84 -45.36
C LEU A 73 -32.18 -10.44 -44.26
N TYR A 74 -31.16 -9.63 -44.58
CA TYR A 74 -30.22 -9.09 -43.59
C TYR A 74 -30.92 -8.21 -42.53
N ASN A 75 -31.72 -7.23 -42.97
CA ASN A 75 -32.46 -6.34 -42.06
C ASN A 75 -33.47 -7.11 -41.19
N ALA A 76 -34.15 -8.11 -41.76
CA ALA A 76 -35.05 -8.98 -41.00
C ALA A 76 -34.29 -9.84 -39.97
N GLY A 77 -33.13 -10.38 -40.34
CA GLY A 77 -32.23 -11.10 -39.43
C GLY A 77 -31.74 -10.23 -38.27
N MET A 78 -31.26 -9.02 -38.57
CA MET A 78 -30.84 -8.02 -37.57
C MET A 78 -31.98 -7.66 -36.61
N PHE A 79 -33.18 -7.41 -37.14
CA PHE A 79 -34.35 -7.07 -36.34
C PHE A 79 -34.74 -8.21 -35.39
N LEU A 80 -34.79 -9.44 -35.87
CA LEU A 80 -35.11 -10.62 -35.05
C LEU A 80 -34.04 -10.89 -33.99
N TRP A 81 -32.77 -10.61 -34.29
CA TRP A 81 -31.66 -10.70 -33.35
C TRP A 81 -31.80 -9.66 -32.23
N LEU A 82 -32.11 -8.40 -32.56
CA LEU A 82 -32.36 -7.33 -31.59
C LEU A 82 -33.58 -7.61 -30.68
N LEU A 83 -34.56 -8.37 -31.18
CA LEU A 83 -35.71 -8.85 -30.38
C LEU A 83 -35.38 -10.09 -29.52
N GLY A 84 -34.13 -10.55 -29.49
CA GLY A 84 -33.69 -11.74 -28.73
C GLY A 84 -34.10 -13.08 -29.34
N ARG A 85 -34.72 -13.09 -30.54
CA ARG A 85 -35.19 -14.32 -31.21
C ARG A 85 -34.08 -14.94 -32.06
N ASN A 86 -33.00 -15.35 -31.39
CA ASN A 86 -31.74 -15.80 -31.99
C ASN A 86 -31.89 -16.97 -33.00
N ASP A 87 -32.75 -17.95 -32.71
CA ASP A 87 -32.92 -19.12 -33.58
C ASP A 87 -33.61 -18.77 -34.92
N LYS A 88 -34.60 -17.87 -34.88
CA LYS A 88 -35.23 -17.34 -36.11
C LYS A 88 -34.26 -16.43 -36.85
N ALA A 89 -33.59 -15.52 -36.15
CA ALA A 89 -32.58 -14.63 -36.75
C ALA A 89 -31.50 -15.41 -37.52
N ARG A 90 -31.04 -16.54 -36.97
CA ARG A 90 -30.07 -17.45 -37.63
C ARG A 90 -30.62 -18.00 -38.94
N GLU A 91 -31.86 -18.47 -38.97
CA GLU A 91 -32.49 -19.06 -40.17
C GLU A 91 -32.57 -18.06 -41.35
N TYR A 92 -32.90 -16.80 -41.07
CA TYR A 92 -32.93 -15.73 -42.09
C TYR A 92 -31.52 -15.39 -42.58
N THR A 93 -30.55 -15.35 -41.67
CA THR A 93 -29.15 -15.04 -41.98
C THR A 93 -28.48 -16.16 -42.80
N GLU A 94 -28.75 -17.43 -42.50
CA GLU A 94 -28.22 -18.57 -43.27
C GLU A 94 -28.79 -18.64 -44.68
N ARG A 95 -30.07 -18.29 -44.85
CA ARG A 95 -30.69 -18.20 -46.17
C ARG A 95 -30.08 -17.09 -47.01
N MET A 96 -29.78 -15.94 -46.40
CA MET A 96 -29.05 -14.85 -47.06
C MET A 96 -27.68 -15.31 -47.54
N ILE A 97 -26.89 -16.00 -46.69
CA ILE A 97 -25.55 -16.48 -47.03
C ILE A 97 -25.60 -17.47 -48.22
N LYS A 98 -26.61 -18.34 -48.28
CA LYS A 98 -26.82 -19.29 -49.38
C LYS A 98 -27.15 -18.61 -50.71
N LEU A 99 -27.97 -17.55 -50.69
CA LEU A 99 -28.40 -16.82 -51.90
C LEU A 99 -27.31 -15.90 -52.47
N SER A 100 -26.38 -15.46 -51.63
CA SER A 100 -25.36 -14.44 -51.97
C SER A 100 -23.94 -14.99 -52.02
N SER A 101 -23.78 -16.33 -52.09
CA SER A 101 -22.49 -17.03 -52.13
C SER A 101 -21.45 -16.46 -51.14
N GLY A 102 -21.79 -16.40 -49.85
CA GLY A 102 -20.85 -15.99 -48.80
C GLY A 102 -20.78 -14.49 -48.51
N SER A 103 -21.89 -13.75 -48.62
CA SER A 103 -21.93 -12.33 -48.23
C SER A 103 -21.35 -12.10 -46.82
N ARG A 104 -20.29 -11.27 -46.77
CA ARG A 104 -19.56 -10.85 -45.58
C ARG A 104 -20.49 -10.36 -44.45
N GLU A 105 -21.45 -9.50 -44.77
CA GLU A 105 -22.39 -8.93 -43.79
C GLU A 105 -23.24 -10.03 -43.13
N GLY A 106 -23.64 -11.04 -43.92
CA GLY A 106 -24.35 -12.21 -43.42
C GLY A 106 -23.49 -13.09 -42.51
N THR A 107 -22.22 -13.31 -42.86
CA THR A 107 -21.27 -14.09 -42.05
C THR A 107 -20.97 -13.41 -40.70
N ILE A 108 -20.82 -12.08 -40.68
CA ILE A 108 -20.61 -11.29 -39.46
C ILE A 108 -21.86 -11.34 -38.57
N LEU A 109 -23.06 -11.15 -39.13
CA LEU A 109 -24.32 -11.23 -38.39
C LEU A 109 -24.56 -12.64 -37.81
N LYS A 110 -24.23 -13.69 -38.57
CA LYS A 110 -24.29 -15.07 -38.07
C LYS A 110 -23.36 -15.26 -36.88
N ALA A 111 -22.14 -14.73 -36.95
CA ALA A 111 -21.17 -14.81 -35.86
C ALA A 111 -21.69 -14.11 -34.59
N TRP A 112 -22.30 -12.94 -34.72
CA TRP A 112 -22.96 -12.23 -33.61
C TRP A 112 -24.08 -13.05 -32.98
N ILE A 113 -24.99 -13.59 -33.79
CA ILE A 113 -26.10 -14.43 -33.32
C ILE A 113 -25.57 -15.65 -32.56
N ASP A 114 -24.49 -16.28 -33.06
CA ASP A 114 -23.91 -17.45 -32.42
C ASP A 114 -23.24 -17.14 -31.08
N VAL A 115 -22.57 -15.98 -30.94
CA VAL A 115 -22.01 -15.52 -29.64
C VAL A 115 -23.11 -15.13 -28.66
N THR A 116 -24.17 -14.43 -29.09
CA THR A 116 -25.25 -13.97 -28.19
C THR A 116 -26.31 -15.02 -27.88
N SER A 117 -26.30 -16.17 -28.57
CA SER A 117 -27.32 -17.21 -28.39
C SER A 117 -27.19 -18.05 -27.12
N GLY A 118 -26.14 -17.85 -26.31
CA GLY A 118 -25.91 -18.59 -25.06
C GLY A 118 -25.63 -20.09 -25.22
N LYS A 119 -25.53 -20.59 -26.45
CA LYS A 119 -25.23 -22.00 -26.76
C LYS A 119 -23.72 -22.17 -26.99
N ASP A 120 -23.01 -22.69 -26.01
CA ASP A 120 -21.54 -22.90 -26.02
C ASP A 120 -21.00 -23.52 -27.32
N ALA A 121 -21.67 -24.55 -27.85
CA ALA A 121 -21.23 -25.26 -29.05
C ALA A 121 -21.17 -24.36 -30.31
N ASN A 122 -22.07 -23.36 -30.41
CA ASN A 122 -22.14 -22.44 -31.53
C ASN A 122 -21.19 -21.26 -31.32
N ALA A 123 -21.11 -20.73 -30.10
CA ALA A 123 -20.21 -19.64 -29.75
C ALA A 123 -18.74 -19.99 -30.05
N ARG A 124 -18.30 -21.25 -29.84
CA ARG A 124 -16.93 -21.69 -30.17
C ARG A 124 -16.57 -21.56 -31.65
N LYS A 125 -17.54 -21.65 -32.56
CA LYS A 125 -17.34 -21.55 -34.02
C LYS A 125 -17.36 -20.10 -34.51
N ALA A 126 -17.97 -19.19 -33.75
CA ALA A 126 -18.16 -17.80 -34.13
C ALA A 126 -16.85 -17.03 -34.37
N GLY A 127 -15.77 -17.37 -33.65
CA GLY A 127 -14.44 -16.75 -33.86
C GLY A 127 -13.94 -16.89 -35.30
N LYS A 128 -14.13 -18.07 -35.93
CA LYS A 128 -13.73 -18.31 -37.32
C LYS A 128 -14.53 -17.45 -38.31
N TYR A 129 -15.82 -17.27 -38.05
CA TYR A 129 -16.68 -16.44 -38.89
C TYR A 129 -16.31 -14.94 -38.78
N PHE A 130 -15.89 -14.46 -37.60
CA PHE A 130 -15.35 -13.11 -37.47
C PHE A 130 -14.02 -12.95 -38.22
N ASP A 131 -13.13 -13.93 -38.15
CA ASP A 131 -11.86 -13.90 -38.91
C ASP A 131 -12.10 -13.89 -40.42
N GLU A 132 -13.05 -14.69 -40.92
CA GLU A 132 -13.45 -14.68 -42.33
C GLU A 132 -14.02 -13.32 -42.76
N GLY A 133 -14.83 -12.68 -41.92
CA GLY A 133 -15.37 -11.34 -42.19
C GLY A 133 -14.33 -10.21 -42.21
N LEU A 134 -13.18 -10.41 -41.54
CA LEU A 134 -12.12 -9.39 -41.38
C LEU A 134 -11.00 -9.48 -42.43
N LYS A 135 -10.93 -10.53 -43.26
CA LYS A 135 -9.83 -10.77 -44.22
C LYS A 135 -9.65 -9.68 -45.30
N GLU A 136 -10.73 -9.04 -45.74
CA GLU A 136 -10.70 -8.14 -46.91
C GLU A 136 -10.69 -6.64 -46.54
N LYS A 137 -11.37 -6.24 -45.45
CA LYS A 137 -11.50 -4.83 -45.01
C LYS A 137 -11.86 -4.74 -43.53
N THR A 138 -11.27 -3.79 -42.81
CA THR A 138 -11.57 -3.52 -41.39
C THR A 138 -13.03 -3.08 -41.20
N ASP A 139 -13.80 -3.85 -40.42
CA ASP A 139 -15.18 -3.56 -40.05
C ASP A 139 -15.28 -3.26 -38.55
N VAL A 140 -15.93 -2.16 -38.17
CA VAL A 140 -16.21 -1.88 -36.74
C VAL A 140 -17.13 -2.96 -36.16
N PHE A 141 -18.14 -3.38 -36.92
CA PHE A 141 -19.14 -4.33 -36.43
C PHE A 141 -18.54 -5.72 -36.22
N ALA A 142 -17.61 -6.15 -37.08
CA ALA A 142 -16.90 -7.43 -36.91
C ALA A 142 -15.83 -7.37 -35.81
N LEU A 143 -15.07 -6.27 -35.70
CA LEU A 143 -14.07 -6.12 -34.63
C LEU A 143 -14.72 -6.07 -33.24
N MET A 144 -15.86 -5.39 -33.11
CA MET A 144 -16.64 -5.38 -31.86
C MET A 144 -17.21 -6.77 -31.54
N GLY A 145 -17.64 -7.52 -32.55
CA GLY A 145 -18.13 -8.89 -32.36
C GLY A 145 -17.03 -9.86 -31.95
N LYS A 146 -15.83 -9.70 -32.51
CA LYS A 146 -14.65 -10.46 -32.12
C LYS A 146 -14.18 -10.11 -30.70
N ALA A 147 -14.28 -8.83 -30.29
CA ALA A 147 -14.04 -8.43 -28.90
C ALA A 147 -15.04 -9.10 -27.93
N GLN A 148 -16.33 -9.12 -28.27
CA GLN A 148 -17.37 -9.82 -27.50
C GLN A 148 -17.15 -11.34 -27.43
N TYR A 149 -16.65 -11.95 -28.52
CA TYR A 149 -16.26 -13.36 -28.53
C TYR A 149 -15.09 -13.65 -27.57
N TYR A 150 -14.07 -12.80 -27.56
CA TYR A 150 -12.93 -12.96 -26.65
C TYR A 150 -13.34 -12.80 -25.18
N GLU A 151 -14.25 -11.88 -24.88
CA GLU A 151 -14.83 -11.72 -23.55
C GLU A 151 -15.64 -12.95 -23.11
N PHE A 152 -16.46 -13.53 -24.01
CA PHE A 152 -17.15 -14.79 -23.75
C PHE A 152 -16.18 -15.95 -23.45
N ARG A 153 -14.98 -15.93 -24.05
CA ARG A 153 -13.88 -16.87 -23.77
C ARG A 153 -13.05 -16.52 -22.52
N GLN A 154 -13.42 -15.48 -21.78
CA GLN A 154 -12.66 -14.92 -20.66
C GLN A 154 -11.24 -14.45 -21.04
N ASN A 155 -11.00 -14.17 -22.32
CA ASN A 155 -9.74 -13.61 -22.83
C ASN A 155 -9.86 -12.08 -22.96
N TYR A 156 -9.77 -11.37 -21.84
CA TYR A 156 -9.97 -9.92 -21.79
C TYR A 156 -8.86 -9.11 -22.48
N SER A 157 -7.62 -9.61 -22.50
CA SER A 157 -6.50 -8.96 -23.20
C SER A 157 -6.68 -8.99 -24.72
N GLY A 158 -7.06 -10.15 -25.28
CA GLY A 158 -7.39 -10.26 -26.70
C GLY A 158 -8.60 -9.40 -27.09
N ALA A 159 -9.61 -9.29 -26.21
CA ALA A 159 -10.74 -8.38 -26.43
C ALA A 159 -10.30 -6.90 -26.47
N LEU A 160 -9.41 -6.50 -25.55
CA LEU A 160 -8.88 -5.13 -25.46
C LEU A 160 -8.06 -4.75 -26.70
N GLU A 161 -7.27 -5.67 -27.25
CA GLU A 161 -6.53 -5.45 -28.50
C GLU A 161 -7.47 -5.14 -29.67
N MET A 162 -8.55 -5.90 -29.83
CA MET A 162 -9.54 -5.66 -30.90
C MET A 162 -10.23 -4.30 -30.72
N VAL A 163 -10.57 -3.92 -29.48
CA VAL A 163 -11.17 -2.62 -29.19
C VAL A 163 -10.20 -1.47 -29.44
N ASN A 164 -8.90 -1.63 -29.13
CA ASN A 164 -7.88 -0.63 -29.43
C ASN A 164 -7.74 -0.42 -30.95
N GLN A 165 -7.82 -1.49 -31.76
CA GLN A 165 -7.85 -1.37 -33.23
C GLN A 165 -9.05 -0.56 -33.71
N VAL A 166 -10.23 -0.74 -33.11
CA VAL A 166 -11.43 0.08 -33.41
C VAL A 166 -11.21 1.54 -33.02
N ILE A 167 -10.60 1.83 -31.87
CA ILE A 167 -10.37 3.21 -31.42
C ILE A 167 -9.38 3.94 -32.34
N VAL A 168 -8.33 3.25 -32.80
CA VAL A 168 -7.35 3.81 -33.75
C VAL A 168 -8.00 4.06 -35.11
N GLY A 169 -8.80 3.11 -35.61
CA GLY A 169 -9.48 3.24 -36.90
C GLY A 169 -10.66 4.22 -36.90
N PHE A 170 -11.38 4.32 -35.78
CA PHE A 170 -12.61 5.09 -35.65
C PHE A 170 -12.68 5.85 -34.30
N PRO A 171 -11.90 6.94 -34.14
CA PRO A 171 -11.81 7.67 -32.86
C PRO A 171 -13.15 8.28 -32.36
N GLY A 172 -14.14 8.47 -33.25
CA GLY A 172 -15.46 9.01 -32.92
C GLY A 172 -16.47 7.97 -32.38
N PHE A 173 -16.14 6.68 -32.40
CA PHE A 173 -17.06 5.61 -31.97
C PHE A 173 -17.02 5.40 -30.45
N LEU A 174 -17.87 6.14 -29.73
CA LEU A 174 -17.93 6.13 -28.25
C LEU A 174 -18.15 4.73 -27.62
N PRO A 175 -18.96 3.81 -28.20
CA PRO A 175 -19.15 2.48 -27.62
C PRO A 175 -17.86 1.67 -27.48
N ALA A 176 -16.85 1.88 -28.33
CA ALA A 176 -15.55 1.24 -28.18
C ALA A 176 -14.78 1.77 -26.96
N LEU A 177 -14.88 3.06 -26.65
CA LEU A 177 -14.29 3.62 -25.42
C LEU A 177 -14.99 3.11 -24.16
N ILE A 178 -16.33 3.00 -24.18
CA ILE A 178 -17.10 2.38 -23.09
C ILE A 178 -16.68 0.92 -22.90
N LYS A 179 -16.55 0.16 -24.00
CA LYS A 179 -16.13 -1.25 -23.93
C LYS A 179 -14.69 -1.38 -23.44
N LYS A 180 -13.77 -0.51 -23.87
CA LYS A 180 -12.39 -0.45 -23.39
C LYS A 180 -12.34 -0.22 -21.88
N MET A 181 -13.10 0.74 -21.37
CA MET A 181 -13.20 1.03 -19.95
C MET A 181 -13.68 -0.20 -19.15
N LYS A 182 -14.71 -0.91 -19.62
CA LYS A 182 -15.20 -2.14 -18.95
C LYS A 182 -14.18 -3.29 -19.00
N LEU A 183 -13.46 -3.46 -20.11
CA LEU A 183 -12.43 -4.50 -20.25
C LEU A 183 -11.20 -4.23 -19.37
N LEU A 184 -10.77 -2.97 -19.25
CA LEU A 184 -9.68 -2.57 -18.36
C LEU A 184 -10.03 -2.87 -16.90
N LEU A 185 -11.28 -2.63 -16.49
CA LEU A 185 -11.77 -3.01 -15.17
C LEU A 185 -11.73 -4.54 -14.95
N SER A 186 -12.15 -5.33 -15.94
CA SER A 186 -12.08 -6.80 -15.84
C SER A 186 -10.64 -7.34 -15.74
N LEU A 187 -9.67 -6.57 -16.25
CA LEU A 187 -8.23 -6.82 -16.11
C LEU A 187 -7.64 -6.28 -14.79
N GLN A 188 -8.45 -5.64 -13.94
CA GLN A 188 -8.04 -5.01 -12.68
C GLN A 188 -7.08 -3.81 -12.84
N ASP A 189 -7.03 -3.20 -14.04
CA ASP A 189 -6.22 -2.01 -14.32
C ASP A 189 -7.05 -0.73 -14.09
N TRP A 190 -7.07 -0.29 -12.83
CA TRP A 190 -7.88 0.84 -12.37
C TRP A 190 -7.41 2.19 -12.93
N ASP A 191 -6.10 2.42 -13.01
CA ASP A 191 -5.52 3.69 -13.47
C ASP A 191 -5.90 3.94 -14.93
N GLN A 192 -5.73 2.93 -15.79
CA GLN A 192 -6.14 3.03 -17.19
C GLN A 192 -7.67 3.11 -17.35
N THR A 193 -8.43 2.51 -16.43
CA THR A 193 -9.89 2.60 -16.43
C THR A 193 -10.36 4.03 -16.17
N VAL A 194 -9.76 4.71 -15.18
CA VAL A 194 -10.05 6.11 -14.86
C VAL A 194 -9.65 7.03 -16.01
N ASP A 195 -8.49 6.81 -16.61
CA ASP A 195 -8.06 7.54 -17.80
C ASP A 195 -9.02 7.36 -18.97
N ALA A 196 -9.49 6.14 -19.22
CA ALA A 196 -10.47 5.86 -20.26
C ALA A 196 -11.81 6.55 -19.98
N ALA A 197 -12.27 6.56 -18.73
CA ALA A 197 -13.49 7.25 -18.30
C ALA A 197 -13.37 8.78 -18.47
N ASN A 198 -12.26 9.38 -18.05
CA ASN A 198 -12.00 10.81 -18.21
C ASN A 198 -11.90 11.22 -19.70
N ARG A 199 -11.26 10.40 -20.54
CA ARG A 199 -11.24 10.61 -22.00
C ARG A 199 -12.62 10.51 -22.63
N LEU A 200 -13.50 9.66 -22.09
CA LEU A 200 -14.88 9.55 -22.51
C LEU A 200 -15.68 10.81 -22.11
N LEU A 201 -15.49 11.32 -20.89
CA LEU A 201 -16.13 12.56 -20.41
C LEU A 201 -15.67 13.82 -21.15
N GLN A 202 -14.42 13.86 -21.63
CA GLN A 202 -13.94 14.94 -22.49
C GLN A 202 -14.72 15.00 -23.82
N LYS A 203 -15.17 13.86 -24.34
CA LYS A 203 -15.96 13.77 -25.57
C LYS A 203 -17.46 13.93 -25.33
N ASP A 204 -17.96 13.37 -24.24
CA ASP A 204 -19.36 13.41 -23.82
C ASP A 204 -19.44 13.65 -22.31
N LYS A 205 -19.65 14.91 -21.93
CA LYS A 205 -19.66 15.34 -20.52
C LYS A 205 -20.74 14.67 -19.68
N ASN A 206 -21.82 14.19 -20.31
CA ASN A 206 -22.97 13.61 -19.62
C ASN A 206 -23.03 12.08 -19.77
N ASN A 207 -21.91 11.43 -20.09
CA ASN A 207 -21.89 9.99 -20.27
C ASN A 207 -22.09 9.26 -18.93
N LEU A 208 -23.26 8.65 -18.75
CA LEU A 208 -23.65 7.98 -17.50
C LEU A 208 -22.69 6.84 -17.12
N GLU A 209 -22.21 6.07 -18.09
CA GLU A 209 -21.32 4.92 -17.85
C GLU A 209 -19.94 5.37 -17.34
N ALA A 210 -19.42 6.49 -17.87
CA ALA A 210 -18.15 7.06 -17.41
C ALA A 210 -18.26 7.59 -15.97
N LEU A 211 -19.35 8.32 -15.69
CA LEU A 211 -19.63 8.83 -14.34
C LEU A 211 -19.82 7.69 -13.34
N ARG A 212 -20.57 6.64 -13.71
CA ARG A 212 -20.75 5.42 -12.90
C ARG A 212 -19.41 4.72 -12.62
N MET A 213 -18.51 4.68 -13.59
CA MET A 213 -17.19 4.06 -13.43
C MET A 213 -16.26 4.87 -12.50
N LEU A 214 -16.25 6.19 -12.63
CA LEU A 214 -15.49 7.06 -11.72
C LEU A 214 -16.03 7.02 -10.30
N ALA A 215 -17.36 6.97 -10.15
CA ALA A 215 -18.00 6.74 -8.85
C ALA A 215 -17.60 5.39 -8.26
N LEU A 216 -17.59 4.32 -9.07
CA LEU A 216 -17.13 3.00 -8.62
C LEU A 216 -15.65 3.03 -8.17
N HIS A 217 -14.75 3.63 -8.96
CA HIS A 217 -13.33 3.70 -8.64
C HIS A 217 -13.07 4.44 -7.32
N SER A 218 -13.69 5.59 -7.14
CA SER A 218 -13.52 6.44 -5.96
C SER A 218 -14.03 5.75 -4.69
N LEU A 219 -15.10 4.94 -4.78
CA LEU A 219 -15.59 4.10 -3.67
C LEU A 219 -14.67 2.93 -3.36
N CYS A 220 -14.23 2.21 -4.39
CA CYS A 220 -13.45 1.01 -4.18
C CYS A 220 -12.05 1.32 -3.67
N ARG A 221 -11.45 2.47 -4.03
CA ARG A 221 -10.01 2.71 -3.85
C ARG A 221 -9.62 3.97 -3.08
N ASN A 222 -10.30 5.09 -3.31
CA ASN A 222 -9.89 6.37 -2.72
C ASN A 222 -10.50 6.61 -1.33
N GLY A 223 -11.65 6.00 -1.02
CA GLY A 223 -12.35 6.22 0.26
C GLY A 223 -12.74 7.68 0.49
N ASP A 224 -12.72 8.50 -0.56
CA ASP A 224 -12.82 9.96 -0.46
C ASP A 224 -14.30 10.38 -0.43
N ILE A 225 -14.79 10.63 0.79
CA ILE A 225 -16.20 10.95 1.09
C ILE A 225 -16.63 12.29 0.45
N ALA A 226 -15.69 13.14 0.03
CA ALA A 226 -15.98 14.46 -0.51
C ALA A 226 -16.53 14.43 -1.96
N GLU A 227 -16.12 13.48 -2.80
CA GLU A 227 -16.52 13.43 -4.22
C GLU A 227 -17.56 12.35 -4.55
N VAL A 228 -17.80 11.38 -3.65
CA VAL A 228 -18.74 10.27 -3.89
C VAL A 228 -19.93 10.25 -2.95
N ASN A 229 -20.69 11.34 -2.94
CA ASN A 229 -22.03 11.40 -2.35
C ASN A 229 -23.07 10.56 -3.12
N SER A 230 -22.70 9.46 -3.78
CA SER A 230 -23.62 8.73 -4.66
C SER A 230 -23.79 7.24 -4.37
N PHE A 231 -22.85 6.50 -3.77
CA PHE A 231 -23.09 5.09 -3.40
C PHE A 231 -22.21 4.66 -2.22
N CYS A 232 -22.71 3.70 -1.44
CA CYS A 232 -22.08 2.98 -0.32
C CYS A 232 -22.07 3.62 1.09
N GLY A 233 -22.39 2.78 2.08
CA GLY A 233 -22.05 2.95 3.49
C GLY A 233 -23.06 3.70 4.36
N ARG A 234 -24.33 3.25 4.41
CA ARG A 234 -25.44 3.84 5.22
C ARG A 234 -25.39 5.37 5.38
N ASN A 235 -24.90 6.09 4.39
CA ASN A 235 -24.68 7.53 4.51
C ASN A 235 -26.02 8.21 4.25
N GLU A 236 -26.53 8.88 5.27
CA GLU A 236 -27.88 9.43 5.30
C GLU A 236 -28.16 10.35 4.09
N LYS A 237 -27.18 11.14 3.66
CA LYS A 237 -27.30 12.05 2.52
C LYS A 237 -27.45 11.32 1.18
N VAL A 238 -26.73 10.21 1.01
CA VAL A 238 -26.74 9.41 -0.22
C VAL A 238 -28.06 8.66 -0.32
N ILE A 239 -28.46 8.02 0.78
CA ILE A 239 -29.75 7.30 0.87
C ILE A 239 -30.91 8.25 0.59
N GLU A 240 -30.83 9.52 1.02
CA GLU A 240 -31.88 10.50 0.71
C GLU A 240 -31.98 10.81 -0.79
N GLN A 241 -30.85 10.92 -1.50
CA GLN A 241 -30.86 11.17 -2.95
C GLN A 241 -31.31 9.95 -3.75
N THR A 242 -30.83 8.75 -3.42
CA THR A 242 -31.29 7.50 -4.06
C THR A 242 -32.78 7.29 -3.82
N PHE A 243 -33.26 7.56 -2.60
CA PHE A 243 -34.67 7.52 -2.25
C PHE A 243 -35.52 8.39 -3.19
N ARG A 244 -35.13 9.66 -3.41
CA ARG A 244 -35.84 10.58 -4.32
C ARG A 244 -35.83 10.11 -5.78
N MET A 245 -34.77 9.42 -6.21
CA MET A 245 -34.71 8.87 -7.57
C MET A 245 -35.67 7.68 -7.73
N VAL A 246 -35.71 6.76 -6.76
CA VAL A 246 -36.63 5.62 -6.75
C VAL A 246 -38.08 6.08 -6.66
N GLU A 247 -38.37 7.07 -5.81
CA GLU A 247 -39.69 7.69 -5.70
C GLU A 247 -40.18 8.25 -7.05
N ARG A 248 -39.30 8.95 -7.79
CA ARG A 248 -39.61 9.44 -9.14
C ARG A 248 -39.79 8.30 -10.14
N ALA A 249 -38.94 7.27 -10.10
CA ALA A 249 -39.07 6.11 -10.99
C ALA A 249 -40.42 5.39 -10.78
N PHE A 250 -40.82 5.19 -9.53
CA PHE A 250 -42.12 4.61 -9.19
C PHE A 250 -43.28 5.50 -9.63
N SER A 251 -43.16 6.84 -9.56
CA SER A 251 -44.19 7.76 -10.06
C SER A 251 -44.42 7.65 -11.57
N VAL A 252 -43.39 7.25 -12.34
CA VAL A 252 -43.46 7.06 -13.79
C VAL A 252 -43.97 5.65 -14.15
N ALA A 253 -43.60 4.64 -13.36
CA ALA A 253 -43.95 3.24 -13.57
C ALA A 253 -44.59 2.63 -12.30
N SER A 254 -45.80 3.10 -11.96
CA SER A 254 -46.48 2.77 -10.69
C SER A 254 -46.99 1.33 -10.57
N GLY A 255 -46.85 0.52 -11.62
CA GLY A 255 -47.27 -0.89 -11.65
C GLY A 255 -46.11 -1.88 -11.48
N ASP A 256 -44.89 -1.40 -11.29
CA ASP A 256 -43.69 -2.24 -11.18
C ASP A 256 -43.39 -2.57 -9.70
N SER A 257 -43.38 -3.87 -9.36
CA SER A 257 -43.16 -4.37 -8.00
C SER A 257 -41.71 -4.20 -7.54
N ASP A 258 -40.75 -4.13 -8.46
CA ASP A 258 -39.32 -4.03 -8.14
C ASP A 258 -38.99 -2.66 -7.52
N PHE A 259 -39.56 -1.57 -8.07
CA PHE A 259 -39.40 -0.23 -7.50
C PHE A 259 -40.04 -0.10 -6.11
N ALA A 260 -41.19 -0.74 -5.87
CA ALA A 260 -41.83 -0.77 -4.56
C ALA A 260 -40.99 -1.55 -3.52
N THR A 261 -40.35 -2.64 -3.96
CA THR A 261 -39.45 -3.45 -3.12
C THR A 261 -38.18 -2.68 -2.77
N GLU A 262 -37.56 -2.01 -3.75
CA GLU A 262 -36.41 -1.14 -3.52
C GLU A 262 -36.77 0.02 -2.58
N MET A 263 -38.00 0.54 -2.69
CA MET A 263 -38.46 1.59 -1.78
C MET A 263 -38.59 1.13 -0.34
N GLY A 264 -39.06 -0.10 -0.12
CA GLY A 264 -39.01 -0.75 1.18
C GLY A 264 -37.57 -0.87 1.70
N TYR A 265 -36.63 -1.30 0.85
CA TYR A 265 -35.23 -1.50 1.22
C TYR A 265 -34.52 -0.20 1.64
N GLN A 266 -34.67 0.88 0.86
CA GLN A 266 -34.11 2.19 1.21
C GLN A 266 -34.67 2.72 2.55
N MET A 267 -35.93 2.47 2.86
CA MET A 267 -36.53 2.83 4.16
C MET A 267 -35.97 2.01 5.33
N VAL A 268 -35.63 0.73 5.10
CA VAL A 268 -34.90 -0.09 6.10
C VAL A 268 -33.53 0.51 6.38
N LEU A 269 -32.81 0.95 5.34
CA LEU A 269 -31.50 1.60 5.48
C LEU A 269 -31.57 2.92 6.28
N GLN A 270 -32.68 3.67 6.17
CA GLN A 270 -32.96 4.87 6.98
C GLN A 270 -33.42 4.56 8.42
N GLY A 271 -33.64 3.29 8.78
CA GLY A 271 -34.16 2.88 10.07
C GLY A 271 -35.68 3.08 10.24
N ARG A 272 -36.42 3.37 9.17
CA ARG A 272 -37.89 3.59 9.17
C ARG A 272 -38.66 2.29 8.92
N ILE A 273 -38.48 1.32 9.82
CA ILE A 273 -38.92 -0.08 9.64
C ILE A 273 -40.45 -0.22 9.41
N ARG A 274 -41.27 0.53 10.17
CA ARG A 274 -42.74 0.48 10.04
C ARG A 274 -43.24 0.93 8.67
N GLU A 275 -42.55 1.90 8.07
CA GLU A 275 -42.90 2.41 6.74
C GLU A 275 -42.38 1.48 5.64
N ALA A 276 -41.18 0.94 5.81
CA ALA A 276 -40.65 -0.11 4.94
C ALA A 276 -41.61 -1.30 4.84
N MET A 277 -42.18 -1.74 5.97
CA MET A 277 -43.14 -2.85 5.99
C MET A 277 -44.41 -2.55 5.18
N LYS A 278 -44.86 -1.29 5.09
CA LYS A 278 -45.98 -0.91 4.22
C LYS A 278 -45.61 -1.03 2.75
N TRP A 279 -44.42 -0.57 2.37
CA TRP A 279 -43.95 -0.65 0.99
C TRP A 279 -43.71 -2.08 0.51
N TYR A 280 -43.18 -2.95 1.36
CA TYR A 280 -43.07 -4.38 1.01
C TYR A 280 -44.43 -5.06 0.85
N LYS A 281 -45.43 -4.69 1.67
CA LYS A 281 -46.81 -5.16 1.47
C LYS A 281 -47.39 -4.66 0.15
N THR A 282 -47.14 -3.41 -0.23
CA THR A 282 -47.57 -2.90 -1.55
C THR A 282 -46.88 -3.61 -2.71
N ALA A 283 -45.60 -3.95 -2.59
CA ALA A 283 -44.90 -4.76 -3.60
C ALA A 283 -45.55 -6.14 -3.75
N MET A 284 -45.92 -6.78 -2.64
CA MET A 284 -46.62 -8.07 -2.64
C MET A 284 -48.01 -8.00 -3.29
N THR A 285 -48.72 -6.88 -3.15
CA THR A 285 -50.02 -6.69 -3.83
C THR A 285 -49.88 -6.47 -5.34
N LEU A 286 -48.73 -5.99 -5.81
CA LEU A 286 -48.43 -5.81 -7.23
C LEU A 286 -47.94 -7.13 -7.85
N ASP A 287 -47.16 -7.91 -7.11
CA ASP A 287 -46.67 -9.23 -7.51
C ASP A 287 -46.64 -10.19 -6.30
N GLU A 288 -47.59 -11.12 -6.26
CA GLU A 288 -47.72 -12.13 -5.21
C GLU A 288 -46.59 -13.18 -5.25
N THR A 289 -45.82 -13.25 -6.34
CA THR A 289 -44.73 -14.22 -6.51
C THR A 289 -43.35 -13.67 -6.13
N SER A 290 -43.27 -12.40 -5.71
CA SER A 290 -42.01 -11.73 -5.39
C SER A 290 -41.38 -12.21 -4.09
N VAL A 291 -40.30 -13.00 -4.23
CA VAL A 291 -39.52 -13.52 -3.09
C VAL A 291 -38.76 -12.40 -2.36
N SER A 292 -38.31 -11.38 -3.07
CA SER A 292 -37.57 -10.23 -2.51
C SER A 292 -38.45 -9.39 -1.58
N ALA A 293 -39.71 -9.15 -1.96
CA ALA A 293 -40.68 -8.46 -1.12
C ALA A 293 -40.99 -9.23 0.17
N LEU A 294 -41.16 -10.56 0.10
CA LEU A 294 -41.41 -11.40 1.28
C LEU A 294 -40.20 -11.44 2.22
N THR A 295 -38.99 -11.56 1.65
CA THR A 295 -37.73 -11.51 2.41
C THR A 295 -37.58 -10.19 3.18
N GLY A 296 -37.95 -9.07 2.55
CA GLY A 296 -38.00 -7.75 3.19
C GLY A 296 -39.01 -7.64 4.35
N ILE A 297 -40.17 -8.32 4.25
CA ILE A 297 -41.16 -8.39 5.34
C ILE A 297 -40.60 -9.16 6.53
N ILE A 298 -40.01 -10.34 6.30
CA ILE A 298 -39.39 -11.17 7.34
C ILE A 298 -38.29 -10.38 8.06
N ARG A 299 -37.44 -9.67 7.30
CA ARG A 299 -36.40 -8.82 7.87
C ARG A 299 -36.99 -7.74 8.78
N CYS A 300 -38.04 -7.03 8.34
CA CYS A 300 -38.74 -6.05 9.17
C CYS A 300 -39.32 -6.67 10.45
N GLN A 301 -39.96 -7.84 10.36
CA GLN A 301 -40.53 -8.57 11.50
C GLN A 301 -39.47 -8.99 12.52
N LEU A 302 -38.32 -9.50 12.04
CA LEU A 302 -37.20 -9.86 12.90
C LEU A 302 -36.64 -8.65 13.64
N ILE A 303 -36.56 -7.48 13.00
CA ILE A 303 -36.08 -6.25 13.66
C ILE A 303 -37.10 -5.76 14.71
N GLU A 304 -38.41 -5.79 14.40
CA GLU A 304 -39.47 -5.40 15.35
C GLU A 304 -39.69 -6.40 16.49
N GLY A 305 -39.16 -7.63 16.36
CA GLY A 305 -39.23 -8.68 17.39
C GLY A 305 -40.43 -9.62 17.27
N HIS A 306 -41.14 -9.62 16.15
CA HIS A 306 -42.22 -10.57 15.85
C HIS A 306 -41.63 -11.90 15.36
N LEU A 307 -41.07 -12.68 16.28
CA LEU A 307 -40.26 -13.86 15.95
C LEU A 307 -41.07 -15.05 15.39
N ASP A 308 -42.32 -15.21 15.82
CA ASP A 308 -43.14 -16.38 15.43
C ASP A 308 -43.72 -16.24 14.02
N ASP A 309 -44.16 -15.03 13.65
CA ASP A 309 -44.59 -14.72 12.28
C ASP A 309 -43.43 -14.90 11.29
N ALA A 310 -42.22 -14.46 11.67
CA ALA A 310 -41.02 -14.59 10.86
C ALA A 310 -40.60 -16.06 10.69
N GLU A 311 -40.75 -16.91 11.72
CA GLU A 311 -40.45 -18.34 11.62
C GLU A 311 -41.39 -19.05 10.64
N GLN A 312 -42.71 -18.80 10.73
CA GLN A 312 -43.69 -19.39 9.82
C GLN A 312 -43.42 -19.00 8.35
N GLN A 313 -43.10 -17.73 8.11
CA GLN A 313 -42.80 -17.25 6.76
C GLN A 313 -41.48 -17.80 6.22
N LEU A 314 -40.47 -18.00 7.08
CA LEU A 314 -39.20 -18.64 6.71
C LEU A 314 -39.38 -20.14 6.42
N GLU A 315 -40.22 -20.86 7.18
CA GLU A 315 -40.54 -22.26 6.94
C GLU A 315 -41.25 -22.44 5.58
N PHE A 316 -42.24 -21.59 5.29
CA PHE A 316 -42.90 -21.57 3.98
C PHE A 316 -41.91 -21.37 2.83
N LEU A 317 -40.98 -20.42 2.96
CA LEU A 317 -39.94 -20.18 1.95
C LEU A 317 -38.96 -21.35 1.80
N THR A 318 -38.68 -22.10 2.87
CA THR A 318 -37.82 -23.30 2.78
C THR A 318 -38.47 -24.44 2.01
N GLU A 319 -39.79 -24.59 2.08
CA GLU A 319 -40.51 -25.60 1.29
C GLU A 319 -40.49 -25.27 -0.21
N ILE A 320 -40.56 -23.99 -0.57
CA ILE A 320 -40.53 -23.50 -1.96
C ILE A 320 -39.08 -23.40 -2.49
N GLN A 321 -38.06 -23.48 -1.62
CA GLN A 321 -36.65 -23.35 -1.99
C GLN A 321 -36.18 -24.38 -3.03
N GLN A 322 -36.85 -25.54 -3.15
CA GLN A 322 -36.56 -26.55 -4.17
C GLN A 322 -36.80 -26.05 -5.60
N SER A 323 -37.71 -25.09 -5.80
CA SER A 323 -38.00 -24.50 -7.11
C SER A 323 -37.26 -23.17 -7.36
N ILE A 324 -36.91 -22.44 -6.29
CA ILE A 324 -36.31 -21.09 -6.36
C ILE A 324 -34.76 -21.12 -6.31
N GLY A 325 -34.17 -22.18 -5.74
CA GLY A 325 -32.72 -22.28 -5.52
C GLY A 325 -32.28 -21.79 -4.13
N LYS A 326 -31.05 -22.12 -3.72
CA LYS A 326 -30.51 -21.71 -2.41
C LYS A 326 -30.12 -20.24 -2.42
N SER A 327 -30.62 -19.45 -1.45
CA SER A 327 -30.27 -18.03 -1.28
C SER A 327 -29.51 -17.82 0.03
N GLY A 328 -28.41 -17.06 -0.05
CA GLY A 328 -27.61 -16.69 1.13
C GLY A 328 -28.36 -15.78 2.11
N GLU A 329 -29.21 -14.88 1.61
CA GLU A 329 -29.98 -13.94 2.45
C GLU A 329 -31.02 -14.66 3.33
N LEU A 330 -31.68 -15.70 2.81
CA LEU A 330 -32.62 -16.51 3.59
C LEU A 330 -31.92 -17.31 4.71
N LEU A 331 -30.74 -17.86 4.43
CA LEU A 331 -29.92 -18.56 5.43
C LEU A 331 -29.46 -17.60 6.53
N TYR A 332 -29.08 -16.37 6.16
CA TYR A 332 -28.76 -15.32 7.10
C TYR A 332 -29.94 -14.95 8.01
N LEU A 333 -31.15 -14.72 7.47
CA LEU A 333 -32.33 -14.42 8.30
C LEU A 333 -32.67 -15.56 9.27
N ARG A 334 -32.44 -16.82 8.88
CA ARG A 334 -32.56 -17.98 9.78
C ARG A 334 -31.51 -17.96 10.88
N ALA A 335 -30.28 -17.57 10.58
CA ALA A 335 -29.24 -17.40 11.60
C ALA A 335 -29.62 -16.31 12.60
N VAL A 336 -30.12 -15.15 12.13
CA VAL A 336 -30.59 -14.05 13.00
C VAL A 336 -31.76 -14.50 13.88
N LEU A 337 -32.73 -15.24 13.33
CA LEU A 337 -33.83 -15.82 14.13
C LEU A 337 -33.29 -16.78 15.21
N ALA A 338 -32.32 -17.63 14.87
CA ALA A 338 -31.70 -18.56 15.81
C ALA A 338 -30.95 -17.83 16.93
N VAL A 339 -30.25 -16.73 16.63
CA VAL A 339 -29.64 -15.82 17.62
C VAL A 339 -30.71 -15.26 18.56
N LYS A 340 -31.79 -14.67 18.01
CA LYS A 340 -32.86 -14.07 18.82
C LYS A 340 -33.62 -15.08 19.68
N LYS A 341 -33.79 -16.32 19.22
CA LYS A 341 -34.37 -17.43 20.00
C LYS A 341 -33.37 -18.14 20.94
N ARG A 342 -32.12 -17.64 21.06
CA ARG A 342 -31.05 -18.19 21.91
C ARG A 342 -30.78 -19.68 21.67
N ARG A 343 -30.79 -20.10 20.40
CA ARG A 343 -30.40 -21.47 20.00
C ARG A 343 -28.88 -21.69 20.19
N PRO A 344 -28.40 -22.95 20.18
CA PRO A 344 -26.98 -23.25 20.40
C PRO A 344 -26.06 -22.52 19.41
N GLN A 345 -24.92 -22.01 19.90
CA GLN A 345 -23.98 -21.21 19.11
C GLN A 345 -23.46 -21.96 17.87
N GLU A 346 -23.23 -23.27 17.96
CA GLU A 346 -22.79 -24.11 16.83
C GLU A 346 -23.78 -24.11 15.66
N GLN A 347 -25.08 -24.13 15.96
CA GLN A 347 -26.12 -24.10 14.94
C GLN A 347 -26.14 -22.76 14.21
N VAL A 348 -25.96 -21.65 14.94
CA VAL A 348 -25.89 -20.31 14.37
C VAL A 348 -24.66 -20.18 13.47
N THR A 349 -23.50 -20.63 13.92
CA THR A 349 -22.26 -20.55 13.13
C THR A 349 -22.33 -21.36 11.85
N ASN A 350 -22.96 -22.53 11.88
CA ASN A 350 -23.13 -23.35 10.67
C ASN A 350 -24.04 -22.66 9.64
N LEU A 351 -25.15 -22.06 10.10
CA LEU A 351 -26.05 -21.31 9.22
C LEU A 351 -25.36 -20.07 8.61
N LEU A 352 -24.52 -19.39 9.37
CA LEU A 352 -23.76 -18.25 8.86
C LEU A 352 -22.69 -18.69 7.84
N ASN A 353 -21.96 -19.80 8.09
CA ASN A 353 -20.98 -20.34 7.14
C ASN A 353 -21.67 -20.73 5.83
N ASP A 354 -22.81 -21.45 5.91
CA ASP A 354 -23.59 -21.84 4.75
C ASP A 354 -24.11 -20.61 3.96
N ALA A 355 -24.47 -19.53 4.66
CA ALA A 355 -24.90 -18.27 4.04
C ALA A 355 -23.76 -17.62 3.24
N VAL A 356 -22.56 -17.57 3.82
CA VAL A 356 -21.35 -17.02 3.16
C VAL A 356 -20.98 -17.86 1.93
N ASP A 357 -20.90 -19.18 2.06
CA ASP A 357 -20.54 -20.08 0.96
C ASP A 357 -21.56 -20.00 -0.19
N THR A 358 -22.85 -19.98 0.14
CA THR A 358 -23.92 -19.82 -0.86
C THR A 358 -23.80 -18.46 -1.56
N HIS A 359 -23.51 -17.38 -0.83
CA HIS A 359 -23.34 -16.04 -1.41
C HIS A 359 -22.16 -15.98 -2.38
N PHE A 360 -20.98 -16.46 -2.00
CA PHE A 360 -19.81 -16.47 -2.89
C PHE A 360 -19.96 -17.41 -4.10
N SER A 361 -20.76 -18.47 -3.99
CA SER A 361 -21.06 -19.33 -5.14
C SER A 361 -21.74 -18.56 -6.28
N THR A 362 -22.53 -17.53 -5.97
CA THR A 362 -23.19 -16.68 -6.97
C THR A 362 -22.22 -15.78 -7.75
N LEU A 363 -21.03 -15.55 -7.19
CA LEU A 363 -19.99 -14.70 -7.78
C LEU A 363 -19.04 -15.48 -8.70
N GLN A 364 -19.06 -16.81 -8.66
CA GLN A 364 -18.17 -17.65 -9.45
C GLN A 364 -18.49 -17.53 -10.95
N GLY A 365 -17.51 -17.09 -11.74
CA GLY A 365 -17.63 -16.97 -13.20
C GLY A 365 -18.03 -15.58 -13.71
N LEU A 366 -18.34 -14.63 -12.81
CA LEU A 366 -18.61 -13.24 -13.19
C LEU A 366 -17.30 -12.43 -13.33
N PRO A 367 -17.11 -11.67 -14.41
CA PRO A 367 -15.98 -10.75 -14.52
C PRO A 367 -16.09 -9.61 -13.51
N LEU A 368 -14.96 -9.06 -13.09
CA LEU A 368 -14.94 -7.85 -12.27
C LEU A 368 -15.57 -6.69 -13.05
N GLY A 369 -16.73 -6.23 -12.58
CA GLY A 369 -17.59 -5.25 -13.24
C GLY A 369 -18.65 -4.74 -12.27
N VAL A 370 -19.50 -3.80 -12.70
CA VAL A 370 -20.50 -3.23 -11.78
C VAL A 370 -21.47 -4.28 -11.25
N GLU A 371 -21.88 -5.21 -12.10
CA GLU A 371 -22.74 -6.35 -11.74
C GLU A 371 -22.09 -7.25 -10.67
N TYR A 372 -20.76 -7.42 -10.72
CA TYR A 372 -20.02 -8.15 -9.69
C TYR A 372 -20.11 -7.46 -8.32
N PHE A 373 -19.95 -6.14 -8.27
CA PHE A 373 -20.05 -5.37 -7.02
C PHE A 373 -21.48 -5.32 -6.48
N GLU A 374 -22.48 -5.23 -7.37
CA GLU A 374 -23.90 -5.31 -7.00
C GLU A 374 -24.25 -6.65 -6.37
N LYS A 375 -23.75 -7.76 -6.94
CA LYS A 375 -23.95 -9.11 -6.39
C LYS A 375 -23.10 -9.39 -5.15
N LEU A 376 -21.90 -8.80 -5.06
CA LEU A 376 -21.01 -8.95 -3.89
C LEU A 376 -21.68 -8.43 -2.62
N ASN A 377 -22.44 -7.34 -2.73
CA ASN A 377 -23.18 -6.71 -1.63
C ASN A 377 -22.37 -6.61 -0.32
N PRO A 378 -21.42 -5.66 -0.23
CA PRO A 378 -20.55 -5.52 0.95
C PRO A 378 -21.32 -5.29 2.25
N ASP A 379 -22.41 -4.53 2.23
CA ASP A 379 -23.24 -4.28 3.41
C ASP A 379 -23.81 -5.58 4.00
N PHE A 380 -24.28 -6.51 3.16
CA PHE A 380 -24.73 -7.82 3.59
C PHE A 380 -23.60 -8.65 4.25
N LEU A 381 -22.40 -8.64 3.66
CA LEU A 381 -21.24 -9.33 4.24
C LEU A 381 -20.83 -8.71 5.58
N LEU A 382 -20.89 -7.38 5.72
CA LEU A 382 -20.59 -6.71 6.98
C LEU A 382 -21.66 -7.01 8.06
N GLU A 383 -22.93 -7.16 7.68
CA GLU A 383 -23.98 -7.61 8.60
C GLU A 383 -23.71 -9.02 9.14
N ILE A 384 -23.31 -9.96 8.28
CA ILE A 384 -22.88 -11.30 8.69
C ILE A 384 -21.69 -11.23 9.67
N VAL A 385 -20.69 -10.41 9.37
CA VAL A 385 -19.52 -10.20 10.25
C VAL A 385 -19.94 -9.68 11.62
N ASN A 386 -20.87 -8.73 11.68
CA ASN A 386 -21.36 -8.19 12.95
C ASN A 386 -22.09 -9.25 13.79
N GLU A 387 -22.86 -10.15 13.16
CA GLU A 387 -23.47 -11.29 13.86
C GLU A 387 -22.41 -12.27 14.38
N TYR A 388 -21.36 -12.58 13.61
CA TYR A 388 -20.25 -13.39 14.12
C TYR A 388 -19.52 -12.71 15.29
N LEU A 389 -19.29 -11.40 15.21
CA LEU A 389 -18.66 -10.62 16.28
C LEU A 389 -19.50 -10.59 17.56
N ALA A 390 -20.83 -10.56 17.44
CA ALA A 390 -21.73 -10.65 18.60
C ALA A 390 -21.65 -12.00 19.32
N LEU A 391 -21.26 -13.07 18.62
CA LEU A 391 -21.01 -14.40 19.19
C LEU A 391 -19.62 -14.53 19.85
N CYS A 392 -18.72 -13.59 19.61
CA CYS A 392 -17.34 -13.63 20.10
C CYS A 392 -17.17 -12.78 21.37
N PRO A 393 -16.28 -13.18 22.30
CA PRO A 393 -15.96 -12.36 23.46
C PRO A 393 -15.30 -11.04 23.03
N ALA A 394 -15.70 -9.93 23.64
CA ALA A 394 -15.20 -8.60 23.30
C ALA A 394 -13.74 -8.37 23.71
N LYS A 395 -13.25 -9.11 24.72
CA LYS A 395 -11.85 -9.02 25.20
C LYS A 395 -10.95 -9.99 24.44
N PRO A 396 -9.72 -9.57 24.09
CA PRO A 396 -8.79 -10.46 23.42
C PRO A 396 -8.37 -11.64 24.32
N PRO A 397 -7.98 -12.78 23.70
CA PRO A 397 -7.46 -13.93 24.41
C PRO A 397 -6.22 -13.56 25.23
N ALA A 398 -6.05 -14.21 26.39
CA ALA A 398 -4.81 -14.10 27.15
C ALA A 398 -3.64 -14.73 26.37
N GLN A 399 -2.40 -14.29 26.61
CA GLN A 399 -1.21 -14.79 25.90
C GLN A 399 -1.17 -16.32 25.86
N GLY A 400 -1.23 -16.90 24.66
CA GLY A 400 -1.19 -18.36 24.44
C GLY A 400 -2.56 -19.06 24.34
N GLN A 401 -3.69 -18.34 24.41
CA GLN A 401 -5.00 -18.87 24.04
C GLN A 401 -5.20 -18.78 22.51
N PRO A 402 -5.64 -19.86 21.83
CA PRO A 402 -5.99 -19.76 20.42
C PRO A 402 -7.23 -18.86 20.26
N PRO A 403 -7.27 -18.01 19.22
CA PRO A 403 -8.45 -17.20 18.94
C PRO A 403 -9.63 -18.09 18.58
N ALA A 404 -10.85 -17.60 18.83
CA ALA A 404 -12.08 -18.31 18.49
C ALA A 404 -12.11 -18.61 16.97
N PRO A 405 -12.50 -19.82 16.53
CA PRO A 405 -12.51 -20.18 15.11
C PRO A 405 -13.41 -19.26 14.26
N GLN A 406 -14.44 -18.68 14.89
CA GLN A 406 -15.32 -17.69 14.26
C GLN A 406 -14.56 -16.42 13.86
N LEU A 407 -13.59 -15.97 14.66
CA LEU A 407 -12.76 -14.80 14.35
C LEU A 407 -11.86 -15.06 13.14
N GLN A 408 -11.36 -16.30 12.98
CA GLN A 408 -10.58 -16.67 11.79
C GLN A 408 -11.44 -16.62 10.53
N HIS A 409 -12.68 -17.13 10.59
CA HIS A 409 -13.59 -17.05 9.46
C HIS A 409 -13.94 -15.59 9.11
N CYS A 410 -14.20 -14.76 10.12
CA CYS A 410 -14.40 -13.31 9.95
C CYS A 410 -13.20 -12.62 9.31
N ALA A 411 -11.99 -12.95 9.75
CA ALA A 411 -10.76 -12.40 9.20
C ALA A 411 -10.62 -12.76 7.72
N THR A 412 -10.84 -14.03 7.35
CA THR A 412 -10.78 -14.45 5.94
C THR A 412 -11.83 -13.75 5.08
N LEU A 413 -13.07 -13.62 5.58
CA LEU A 413 -14.14 -12.93 4.90
C LEU A 413 -13.80 -11.45 4.69
N LEU A 414 -13.40 -10.75 5.75
CA LEU A 414 -13.03 -9.35 5.70
C LEU A 414 -11.77 -9.09 4.86
N ASP A 415 -10.77 -9.98 4.90
CA ASP A 415 -9.58 -9.87 4.05
C ASP A 415 -9.98 -9.97 2.56
N THR A 416 -10.93 -10.84 2.19
CA THR A 416 -11.43 -10.87 0.81
C THR A 416 -12.15 -9.58 0.42
N VAL A 417 -12.99 -9.04 1.31
CA VAL A 417 -13.71 -7.79 1.08
C VAL A 417 -12.74 -6.61 0.98
N VAL A 418 -11.79 -6.47 1.90
CA VAL A 418 -10.79 -5.39 1.91
C VAL A 418 -9.85 -5.49 0.71
N LYS A 419 -9.52 -6.71 0.25
CA LYS A 419 -8.72 -6.90 -0.97
C LYS A 419 -9.47 -6.42 -2.23
N ILE A 420 -10.78 -6.63 -2.29
CA ILE A 420 -11.61 -6.19 -3.41
C ILE A 420 -11.97 -4.69 -3.28
N LEU A 421 -12.17 -4.21 -2.06
CA LEU A 421 -12.65 -2.87 -1.68
C LEU A 421 -11.77 -2.25 -0.57
N PRO A 422 -10.53 -1.84 -0.88
CA PRO A 422 -9.65 -1.21 0.12
C PRO A 422 -10.18 0.14 0.63
N GLY A 423 -11.04 0.83 -0.13
CA GLY A 423 -11.68 2.08 0.28
C GLY A 423 -12.88 1.93 1.24
N LEU A 424 -13.34 0.70 1.51
CA LEU A 424 -14.43 0.46 2.46
C LEU A 424 -13.90 0.51 3.91
N LEU A 425 -13.81 1.71 4.45
CA LEU A 425 -13.27 1.98 5.79
C LEU A 425 -13.93 1.15 6.90
N GLN A 426 -15.24 0.94 6.82
CA GLN A 426 -15.95 0.11 7.80
C GLN A 426 -15.44 -1.34 7.81
N ALA A 427 -15.09 -1.90 6.65
CA ALA A 427 -14.53 -3.24 6.55
C ALA A 427 -13.09 -3.29 7.11
N VAL A 428 -12.28 -2.27 6.81
CA VAL A 428 -10.91 -2.14 7.35
C VAL A 428 -10.94 -2.00 8.87
N PHE A 429 -11.86 -1.20 9.41
CA PHE A 429 -12.06 -1.04 10.85
C PHE A 429 -12.52 -2.35 11.50
N LEU A 430 -13.51 -3.04 10.92
CA LEU A 430 -13.97 -4.34 11.43
C LEU A 430 -12.86 -5.40 11.37
N LEU A 431 -12.02 -5.37 10.34
CA LEU A 431 -10.85 -6.26 10.22
C LEU A 431 -9.83 -5.98 11.33
N ALA A 432 -9.55 -4.71 11.61
CA ALA A 432 -8.72 -4.33 12.75
C ALA A 432 -9.32 -4.77 14.09
N LYS A 433 -10.64 -4.66 14.26
CA LYS A 433 -11.36 -5.13 15.45
C LYS A 433 -11.25 -6.65 15.61
N VAL A 434 -11.41 -7.42 14.53
CA VAL A 434 -11.23 -8.89 14.53
C VAL A 434 -9.80 -9.26 14.86
N ARG A 435 -8.80 -8.59 14.28
CA ARG A 435 -7.37 -8.82 14.56
C ARG A 435 -7.02 -8.52 16.02
N TYR A 436 -7.54 -7.41 16.54
CA TYR A 436 -7.45 -7.05 17.95
C TYR A 436 -8.05 -8.15 18.85
N GLN A 437 -9.29 -8.58 18.58
CA GLN A 437 -9.94 -9.66 19.33
C GLN A 437 -9.25 -11.02 19.14
N SER A 438 -8.46 -11.20 18.08
CA SER A 438 -7.65 -12.39 17.87
C SER A 438 -6.31 -12.34 18.61
N GLY A 439 -5.96 -11.21 19.22
CA GLY A 439 -4.70 -10.99 19.93
C GLY A 439 -3.54 -10.48 19.07
N ASP A 440 -3.76 -10.19 17.78
CA ASP A 440 -2.74 -9.65 16.88
C ASP A 440 -2.81 -8.11 16.88
N THR A 441 -2.18 -7.49 17.89
CA THR A 441 -2.24 -6.05 18.11
C THR A 441 -1.48 -5.25 17.06
N ASP A 442 -0.39 -5.79 16.53
CA ASP A 442 0.50 -5.06 15.63
C ASP A 442 -0.16 -4.91 14.25
N THR A 443 -0.75 -5.98 13.72
CA THR A 443 -1.48 -5.89 12.46
C THR A 443 -2.76 -5.08 12.62
N ALA A 444 -3.46 -5.18 13.76
CA ALA A 444 -4.62 -4.34 14.07
C ALA A 444 -4.26 -2.85 14.07
N GLN A 445 -3.14 -2.47 14.71
CA GLN A 445 -2.65 -1.10 14.74
C GLN A 445 -2.28 -0.60 13.33
N SER A 446 -1.63 -1.43 12.50
CA SER A 446 -1.33 -1.07 11.11
C SER A 446 -2.59 -0.83 10.26
N SER A 447 -3.62 -1.67 10.42
CA SER A 447 -4.91 -1.51 9.75
C SER A 447 -5.66 -0.26 10.22
N LEU A 448 -5.56 0.08 11.50
CA LEU A 448 -6.14 1.32 12.03
C LEU A 448 -5.40 2.57 11.56
N HIS A 449 -4.07 2.55 11.48
CA HIS A 449 -3.31 3.65 10.88
C HIS A 449 -3.75 3.88 9.43
N HIS A 450 -3.87 2.82 8.64
CA HIS A 450 -4.40 2.93 7.27
C HIS A 450 -5.82 3.53 7.24
N CYS A 451 -6.70 3.12 8.17
CA CYS A 451 -8.05 3.69 8.28
C CYS A 451 -8.03 5.19 8.63
N LEU A 452 -7.15 5.58 9.56
CA LEU A 452 -7.02 6.97 10.03
C LEU A 452 -6.30 7.88 9.03
N ASP A 453 -5.37 7.34 8.23
CA ASP A 453 -4.71 8.07 7.14
C ASP A 453 -5.72 8.47 6.05
N GLN A 454 -6.69 7.59 5.77
CA GLN A 454 -7.78 7.87 4.84
C GLN A 454 -8.88 8.75 5.46
N CYS A 455 -9.23 8.54 6.73
CA CYS A 455 -10.25 9.31 7.44
C CYS A 455 -9.83 9.61 8.89
N PRO A 456 -9.17 10.76 9.12
CA PRO A 456 -8.75 11.17 10.46
C PRO A 456 -9.93 11.36 11.43
N SER A 457 -11.12 11.67 10.92
CA SER A 457 -12.35 11.89 11.72
C SER A 457 -13.06 10.63 12.17
N HIS A 458 -12.54 9.44 11.86
CA HIS A 458 -13.21 8.17 12.18
C HIS A 458 -13.06 7.85 13.68
N ALA A 459 -14.08 8.20 14.46
CA ALA A 459 -13.99 8.21 15.92
C ALA A 459 -13.90 6.80 16.56
N ASP A 460 -14.57 5.79 16.00
CA ASP A 460 -14.50 4.40 16.49
C ASP A 460 -13.09 3.79 16.34
N ALA A 461 -12.33 4.23 15.32
CA ALA A 461 -10.95 3.79 15.09
C ALA A 461 -10.01 4.39 16.13
N HIS A 462 -10.17 5.67 16.49
CA HIS A 462 -9.45 6.27 17.62
C HIS A 462 -9.79 5.60 18.95
N LEU A 463 -11.06 5.20 19.14
CA LEU A 463 -11.48 4.47 20.33
C LEU A 463 -10.80 3.08 20.42
N LEU A 464 -10.77 2.33 19.32
CA LEU A 464 -10.08 1.03 19.27
C LEU A 464 -8.55 1.19 19.41
N MET A 465 -7.97 2.26 18.86
CA MET A 465 -6.56 2.59 19.04
C MET A 465 -6.24 2.86 20.52
N ALA A 466 -7.12 3.58 21.24
CA ALA A 466 -6.97 3.80 22.68
C ALA A 466 -6.99 2.48 23.47
N GLN A 467 -7.84 1.52 23.07
CA GLN A 467 -7.86 0.17 23.67
C GLN A 467 -6.56 -0.60 23.44
N ILE A 468 -5.99 -0.53 22.23
CA ILE A 468 -4.70 -1.17 21.90
C ILE A 468 -3.59 -0.56 22.74
N HIS A 469 -3.50 0.77 22.81
CA HIS A 469 -2.51 1.47 23.64
C HIS A 469 -2.65 1.13 25.13
N LEU A 470 -3.89 1.01 25.63
CA LEU A 470 -4.16 0.58 27.00
C LEU A 470 -3.61 -0.82 27.26
N LEU A 471 -3.82 -1.78 26.34
CA LEU A 471 -3.28 -3.14 26.47
C LEU A 471 -1.76 -3.20 26.40
N GLN A 472 -1.13 -2.38 25.57
CA GLN A 472 0.33 -2.29 25.45
C GLN A 472 0.99 -1.62 26.68
N GLY A 473 0.21 -0.96 27.54
CA GLY A 473 0.72 -0.19 28.69
C GLY A 473 1.13 1.25 28.34
N ASN A 474 0.81 1.73 27.14
CA ASN A 474 1.13 3.07 26.66
C ASN A 474 0.02 4.07 27.03
N PHE A 475 -0.10 4.39 28.32
CA PHE A 475 -1.24 5.16 28.85
C PHE A 475 -1.34 6.60 28.31
N ALA A 476 -0.20 7.27 28.08
CA ALA A 476 -0.19 8.63 27.52
C ALA A 476 -0.77 8.68 26.10
N LEU A 477 -0.37 7.73 25.24
CA LEU A 477 -0.91 7.60 23.88
C LEU A 477 -2.39 7.19 23.90
N SER A 478 -2.79 6.34 24.86
CA SER A 478 -4.21 5.99 25.04
C SER A 478 -5.05 7.24 25.36
N SER A 479 -4.60 8.09 26.29
CA SER A 479 -5.26 9.36 26.60
C SER A 479 -5.35 10.29 25.39
N GLN A 480 -4.26 10.44 24.64
CA GLN A 480 -4.23 11.25 23.42
C GLN A 480 -5.24 10.74 22.37
N SER A 481 -5.32 9.43 22.14
CA SER A 481 -6.30 8.83 21.22
C SER A 481 -7.75 9.07 21.68
N LEU A 482 -8.02 9.04 22.99
CA LEU A 482 -9.35 9.36 23.54
C LEU A 482 -9.73 10.84 23.37
N GLU A 483 -8.78 11.76 23.52
CA GLU A 483 -9.00 13.18 23.27
C GLU A 483 -9.30 13.46 21.80
N LEU A 484 -8.55 12.85 20.88
CA LEU A 484 -8.79 12.93 19.44
C LEU A 484 -10.17 12.37 19.08
N CYS A 485 -10.53 11.22 19.63
CA CYS A 485 -11.86 10.61 19.47
C CYS A 485 -12.99 11.58 19.85
N LEU A 486 -12.88 12.23 21.01
CA LEU A 486 -13.85 13.19 21.52
C LEU A 486 -13.90 14.49 20.69
N SER A 487 -12.77 14.90 20.11
CA SER A 487 -12.72 16.09 19.24
C SER A 487 -13.49 15.90 17.92
N HIS A 488 -13.58 14.66 17.43
CA HIS A 488 -14.24 14.33 16.17
C HIS A 488 -15.71 13.98 16.33
N ASN A 489 -16.10 13.31 17.43
CA ASN A 489 -17.49 13.00 17.72
C ASN A 489 -17.84 13.22 19.21
N PHE A 490 -18.65 14.25 19.47
CA PHE A 490 -19.11 14.59 20.82
C PHE A 490 -20.15 13.59 21.37
N GLU A 491 -20.86 12.84 20.51
CA GLU A 491 -21.86 11.85 20.92
C GLU A 491 -21.24 10.65 21.66
N ILE A 492 -19.92 10.44 21.52
CA ILE A 492 -19.18 9.37 22.21
C ILE A 492 -19.21 9.54 23.73
N ARG A 493 -19.47 10.75 24.23
CA ARG A 493 -19.71 10.99 25.66
C ARG A 493 -20.92 10.22 26.20
N GLU A 494 -21.83 9.78 25.34
CA GLU A 494 -22.98 8.96 25.71
C GLU A 494 -22.65 7.45 25.67
N HIS A 495 -21.43 7.07 25.27
CA HIS A 495 -21.00 5.67 25.14
C HIS A 495 -20.22 5.19 26.38
N PRO A 496 -20.70 4.18 27.14
CA PRO A 496 -20.03 3.69 28.35
C PRO A 496 -18.62 3.16 28.14
N LEU A 497 -18.35 2.54 26.97
CA LEU A 497 -17.01 2.03 26.63
C LEU A 497 -15.94 3.13 26.62
N TYR A 498 -16.29 4.35 26.18
CA TYR A 498 -15.37 5.49 26.18
C TYR A 498 -14.96 5.84 27.61
N HIS A 499 -15.94 6.02 28.51
CA HIS A 499 -15.69 6.31 29.92
C HIS A 499 -14.94 5.19 30.62
N LEU A 500 -15.21 3.93 30.23
CA LEU A 500 -14.51 2.77 30.76
C LEU A 500 -13.01 2.79 30.40
N ILE A 501 -12.67 2.99 29.13
CA ILE A 501 -11.27 3.05 28.69
C ILE A 501 -10.58 4.26 29.32
N GLN A 502 -11.25 5.41 29.37
CA GLN A 502 -10.73 6.62 29.99
C GLN A 502 -10.44 6.41 31.49
N ALA A 503 -11.39 5.82 32.22
CA ALA A 503 -11.21 5.51 33.63
C ALA A 503 -10.10 4.48 33.88
N GLN A 504 -10.00 3.44 33.06
CA GLN A 504 -8.92 2.46 33.14
C GLN A 504 -7.55 3.12 32.88
N THR A 505 -7.46 4.01 31.89
CA THR A 505 -6.24 4.76 31.57
C THR A 505 -5.81 5.64 32.74
N LYS A 506 -6.74 6.45 33.28
CA LYS A 506 -6.49 7.32 34.44
C LYS A 506 -6.12 6.53 35.70
N LYS A 507 -6.83 5.42 35.96
CA LYS A 507 -6.52 4.50 37.07
C LYS A 507 -5.09 3.97 36.98
N LYS A 508 -4.63 3.58 35.78
CA LYS A 508 -3.26 3.11 35.54
C LYS A 508 -2.20 4.21 35.62
N MET A 509 -2.58 5.46 35.34
CA MET A 509 -1.73 6.64 35.55
C MET A 509 -1.64 7.08 37.02
N GLY A 510 -2.48 6.52 37.91
CA GLY A 510 -2.51 6.84 39.35
C GLY A 510 -3.53 7.91 39.73
N GLU A 511 -4.31 8.43 38.80
CA GLU A 511 -5.34 9.45 39.00
C GLU A 511 -6.68 8.83 39.42
N LEU A 512 -6.71 8.22 40.62
CA LEU A 512 -7.87 7.45 41.11
C LEU A 512 -9.14 8.28 41.26
N THR A 513 -9.04 9.51 41.76
CA THR A 513 -10.20 10.40 41.97
C THR A 513 -10.88 10.78 40.66
N GLU A 514 -10.11 11.05 39.61
CA GLU A 514 -10.65 11.37 38.28
C GLU A 514 -11.23 10.13 37.59
N ALA A 515 -10.63 8.96 37.80
CA ALA A 515 -11.17 7.70 37.32
C ALA A 515 -12.54 7.40 37.94
N ILE A 516 -12.70 7.61 39.25
CA ILE A 516 -13.98 7.45 39.96
C ILE A 516 -15.03 8.42 39.42
N GLN A 517 -14.68 9.70 39.23
CA GLN A 517 -15.61 10.70 38.65
C GLN A 517 -16.06 10.28 37.25
N THR A 518 -15.13 9.82 36.41
CA THR A 518 -15.42 9.35 35.04
C THR A 518 -16.37 8.13 35.06
N LEU A 519 -16.16 7.19 35.98
CA LEU A 519 -17.03 6.02 36.16
C LEU A 519 -18.41 6.38 36.74
N GLN A 520 -18.49 7.35 37.66
CA GLN A 520 -19.77 7.86 38.16
C GLN A 520 -20.56 8.57 37.05
N MET A 521 -19.88 9.30 36.15
CA MET A 521 -20.50 9.84 34.94
C MET A 521 -21.04 8.71 34.04
N ALA A 522 -20.26 7.65 33.81
CA ALA A 522 -20.72 6.48 33.06
C ALA A 522 -21.96 5.82 33.68
N MET A 523 -22.02 5.73 35.02
CA MET A 523 -23.17 5.19 35.76
C MET A 523 -24.44 6.04 35.65
N SER A 524 -24.30 7.34 35.36
CA SER A 524 -25.42 8.25 35.13
C SER A 524 -26.02 8.16 33.73
N LEU A 525 -25.37 7.45 32.80
CA LEU A 525 -25.83 7.33 31.42
C LEU A 525 -27.10 6.45 31.30
N PRO A 526 -28.05 6.82 30.42
CA PRO A 526 -29.26 6.03 30.17
C PRO A 526 -28.91 4.61 29.69
N GLY A 527 -29.38 3.58 30.41
CA GLY A 527 -29.20 2.17 30.04
C GLY A 527 -28.15 1.40 30.85
N VAL A 528 -27.35 2.07 31.70
CA VAL A 528 -26.37 1.41 32.59
C VAL A 528 -27.00 0.91 33.90
N ARG A 529 -27.98 1.64 34.47
CA ARG A 529 -28.85 1.17 35.56
C ARG A 529 -30.27 0.91 35.04
N ARG A 530 -30.82 -0.30 35.20
CA ARG A 530 -32.23 -0.60 34.89
C ARG A 530 -33.16 -0.23 36.03
N ALA A 531 -32.67 -0.23 37.28
CA ALA A 531 -33.47 0.15 38.45
C ALA A 531 -33.32 1.66 38.79
N GLY A 532 -34.29 2.48 38.37
CA GLY A 532 -34.64 3.70 39.12
C GLY A 532 -34.80 5.02 38.37
N SER A 533 -34.43 5.18 37.10
CA SER A 533 -34.59 6.48 36.41
C SER A 533 -35.83 6.52 35.52
N SER A 534 -36.91 7.08 36.06
CA SER A 534 -38.13 7.48 35.36
C SER A 534 -37.93 8.72 34.45
N SER A 535 -36.86 8.77 33.66
CA SER A 535 -36.66 9.86 32.69
C SER A 535 -37.18 9.43 31.33
N LYS A 536 -38.36 9.94 30.97
CA LYS A 536 -38.91 9.89 29.61
C LYS A 536 -38.08 10.82 28.71
N SER A 537 -36.87 10.42 28.31
CA SER A 537 -36.16 11.06 27.21
C SER A 537 -36.42 10.28 25.93
N LYS A 538 -36.90 10.96 24.88
CA LYS A 538 -37.02 10.44 23.51
C LYS A 538 -35.67 10.48 22.77
N SER A 539 -34.56 10.13 23.43
CA SER A 539 -33.29 9.90 22.74
C SER A 539 -33.26 8.45 22.22
N LYS A 540 -32.64 8.22 21.05
CA LYS A 540 -32.47 6.89 20.43
C LYS A 540 -32.07 5.88 21.51
N LYS A 541 -32.82 4.78 21.65
CA LYS A 541 -32.43 3.65 22.51
C LYS A 541 -31.08 3.12 22.02
N ILE A 542 -29.99 3.52 22.67
CA ILE A 542 -28.71 2.83 22.54
C ILE A 542 -28.86 1.57 23.40
N GLU A 543 -29.09 0.43 22.78
CA GLU A 543 -29.07 -0.86 23.46
C GLU A 543 -27.62 -1.17 23.86
N LEU A 544 -27.26 -0.81 25.08
CA LEU A 544 -25.93 -1.07 25.63
C LEU A 544 -25.76 -2.56 25.93
N SER A 545 -24.59 -3.10 25.56
CA SER A 545 -24.22 -4.48 25.86
C SER A 545 -24.18 -4.69 27.39
N PRO A 546 -24.86 -5.72 27.93
CA PRO A 546 -24.78 -6.06 29.34
C PRO A 546 -23.33 -6.26 29.83
N VAL A 547 -22.43 -6.71 28.94
CA VAL A 547 -21.01 -6.95 29.22
C VAL A 547 -20.27 -5.66 29.56
N ASP A 548 -20.57 -4.57 28.85
CA ASP A 548 -19.94 -3.27 29.05
C ASP A 548 -20.47 -2.62 30.34
N CYS A 549 -21.78 -2.75 30.59
CA CYS A 549 -22.39 -2.27 31.84
C CYS A 549 -21.77 -2.94 33.06
N VAL A 550 -21.65 -4.27 33.08
CA VAL A 550 -20.99 -5.00 34.19
C VAL A 550 -19.56 -4.50 34.37
N SER A 551 -18.82 -4.27 33.28
CA SER A 551 -17.45 -3.78 33.34
C SER A 551 -17.36 -2.43 34.08
N VAL A 552 -18.30 -1.50 33.85
CA VAL A 552 -18.35 -0.22 34.56
C VAL A 552 -18.58 -0.41 36.06
N PHE A 553 -19.53 -1.26 36.47
CA PHE A 553 -19.80 -1.53 37.89
C PHE A 553 -18.57 -2.12 38.60
N LEU A 554 -17.91 -3.11 37.97
CA LEU A 554 -16.77 -3.80 38.56
C LEU A 554 -15.55 -2.87 38.68
N GLU A 555 -15.27 -2.09 37.64
CA GLU A 555 -14.16 -1.11 37.65
C GLU A 555 -14.40 0.01 38.68
N LEU A 556 -15.66 0.45 38.85
CA LEU A 556 -16.01 1.44 39.86
C LEU A 556 -15.85 0.90 41.28
N ALA A 557 -16.30 -0.33 41.54
CA ALA A 557 -16.15 -0.95 42.84
C ALA A 557 -14.66 -1.13 43.21
N GLU A 558 -13.82 -1.54 42.25
CA GLU A 558 -12.37 -1.66 42.45
C GLU A 558 -11.70 -0.29 42.67
N ALA A 559 -12.05 0.73 41.86
CA ALA A 559 -11.47 2.07 41.99
C ALA A 559 -11.81 2.74 43.33
N LEU A 560 -13.08 2.66 43.77
CA LEU A 560 -13.52 3.14 45.08
C LEU A 560 -12.78 2.44 46.22
N TRP A 561 -12.56 1.14 46.09
CA TRP A 561 -11.81 0.36 47.07
C TRP A 561 -10.36 0.85 47.18
N LEU A 562 -9.68 1.02 46.04
CA LEU A 562 -8.30 1.51 45.99
C LEU A 562 -8.16 2.95 46.52
N ASN A 563 -9.20 3.77 46.38
CA ASN A 563 -9.26 5.14 46.92
C ASN A 563 -9.53 5.18 48.45
N GLY A 564 -9.85 4.04 49.07
CA GLY A 564 -10.14 3.92 50.50
C GLY A 564 -11.63 4.03 50.88
N GLU A 565 -12.53 4.20 49.90
CA GLU A 565 -13.98 4.33 50.11
C GLU A 565 -14.68 2.96 50.15
N GLN A 566 -14.28 2.13 51.12
CA GLN A 566 -14.68 0.72 51.21
C GLN A 566 -16.20 0.50 51.33
N HIS A 567 -16.91 1.40 52.03
CA HIS A 567 -18.36 1.31 52.19
C HIS A 567 -19.11 1.54 50.88
N GLU A 568 -18.65 2.48 50.05
CA GLU A 568 -19.26 2.75 48.76
C GLU A 568 -18.96 1.63 47.77
N ALA A 569 -17.73 1.11 47.76
CA ALA A 569 -17.34 -0.05 46.96
C ALA A 569 -18.22 -1.28 47.26
N ALA A 570 -18.50 -1.54 48.54
CA ALA A 570 -19.39 -2.62 48.97
C ALA A 570 -20.83 -2.45 48.45
N LYS A 571 -21.34 -1.21 48.48
CA LYS A 571 -22.68 -0.88 47.99
C LYS A 571 -22.79 -1.06 46.48
N ILE A 572 -21.83 -0.55 45.71
CA ILE A 572 -21.79 -0.71 44.25
C ILE A 572 -21.69 -2.19 43.85
N MET A 573 -20.93 -2.99 44.59
CA MET A 573 -20.86 -4.44 44.35
C MET A 573 -22.20 -5.12 44.64
N GLN A 574 -22.89 -4.74 45.72
CA GLN A 574 -24.22 -5.28 46.03
C GLN A 574 -25.26 -4.88 44.97
N ASP A 575 -25.22 -3.63 44.50
CA ASP A 575 -26.05 -3.14 43.40
C ASP A 575 -25.81 -3.98 42.13
N ALA A 576 -24.54 -4.30 41.82
CA ALA A 576 -24.18 -5.14 40.67
C ALA A 576 -24.73 -6.58 40.81
N ILE A 577 -24.66 -7.19 41.99
CA ILE A 577 -25.19 -8.55 42.24
C ILE A 577 -26.70 -8.58 41.98
N ILE A 578 -27.43 -7.56 42.43
CA ILE A 578 -28.89 -7.48 42.24
C ILE A 578 -29.22 -7.27 40.75
N GLU A 579 -28.55 -6.31 40.11
CA GLU A 579 -28.82 -5.89 38.73
C GLU A 579 -28.55 -7.00 37.70
N PHE A 580 -27.50 -7.81 37.94
CA PHE A 580 -27.07 -8.86 37.02
C PHE A 580 -27.49 -10.27 37.44
N SER A 581 -28.33 -10.41 38.46
CA SER A 581 -28.90 -11.71 38.87
C SER A 581 -29.71 -12.37 37.74
N GLY A 582 -29.45 -13.65 37.46
CA GLY A 582 -30.09 -14.39 36.36
C GLY A 582 -29.61 -14.02 34.95
N THR A 583 -28.55 -13.20 34.83
CA THR A 583 -27.90 -12.87 33.55
C THR A 583 -26.65 -13.73 33.34
N PRO A 584 -26.19 -13.94 32.09
CA PRO A 584 -24.96 -14.70 31.82
C PRO A 584 -23.70 -14.07 32.45
N GLU A 585 -23.75 -12.79 32.81
CA GLU A 585 -22.64 -12.07 33.43
C GLU A 585 -22.64 -12.12 34.97
N GLU A 586 -23.63 -12.77 35.59
CA GLU A 586 -23.70 -12.96 37.06
C GLU A 586 -22.40 -13.55 37.61
N LEU A 587 -21.85 -14.54 36.91
CA LEU A 587 -20.63 -15.24 37.29
C LEU A 587 -19.40 -14.32 37.30
N ARG A 588 -19.39 -13.30 36.45
CA ARG A 588 -18.31 -12.33 36.41
C ARG A 588 -18.38 -11.38 37.62
N VAL A 589 -19.60 -11.05 38.05
CA VAL A 589 -19.83 -10.31 39.29
C VAL A 589 -19.46 -11.15 40.52
N THR A 590 -19.78 -12.45 40.54
CA THR A 590 -19.40 -13.32 41.67
C THR A 590 -17.88 -13.50 41.79
N ILE A 591 -17.15 -13.62 40.67
CA ILE A 591 -15.68 -13.66 40.68
C ILE A 591 -15.10 -12.34 41.23
N ALA A 592 -15.61 -11.20 40.79
CA ALA A 592 -15.15 -9.90 41.29
C ALA A 592 -15.52 -9.67 42.76
N ASN A 593 -16.68 -10.18 43.21
CA ASN A 593 -17.06 -10.16 44.62
C ASN A 593 -16.14 -11.06 45.47
N ALA A 594 -15.64 -12.17 44.91
CA ALA A 594 -14.61 -12.96 45.57
C ALA A 594 -13.29 -12.20 45.71
N ASP A 595 -12.86 -11.46 44.69
CA ASP A 595 -11.69 -10.57 44.79
C ASP A 595 -11.89 -9.50 45.88
N LEU A 596 -13.07 -8.89 45.96
CA LEU A 596 -13.40 -7.89 46.99
C LEU A 596 -13.44 -8.51 48.40
N ALA A 597 -13.96 -9.73 48.54
CA ALA A 597 -13.95 -10.47 49.81
C ALA A 597 -12.52 -10.82 50.26
N LEU A 598 -11.63 -11.16 49.32
CA LEU A 598 -10.21 -11.36 49.63
C LEU A 598 -9.55 -10.08 50.15
N LEU A 599 -9.85 -8.93 49.55
CA LEU A 599 -9.35 -7.63 49.99
C LEU A 599 -9.85 -7.25 51.39
N ARG A 600 -11.04 -7.74 51.80
CA ARG A 600 -11.55 -7.64 53.18
C ARG A 600 -10.87 -8.57 54.17
N GLY A 601 -10.16 -9.60 53.67
CA GLY A 601 -9.53 -10.65 54.48
C GLY A 601 -10.35 -11.94 54.62
N ASP A 602 -11.55 -12.01 54.04
CA ASP A 602 -12.47 -13.15 54.16
C ASP A 602 -12.16 -14.25 53.13
N THR A 603 -11.06 -14.97 53.35
CA THR A 603 -10.58 -16.00 52.40
C THR A 603 -11.53 -17.19 52.20
N GLU A 604 -12.23 -17.63 53.25
CA GLU A 604 -13.20 -18.74 53.16
C GLU A 604 -14.42 -18.38 52.31
N LEU A 605 -14.95 -17.17 52.50
CA LEU A 605 -16.09 -16.67 51.72
C LEU A 605 -15.71 -16.61 50.23
N ALA A 606 -14.54 -16.06 49.90
CA ALA A 606 -14.04 -16.01 48.53
C ALA A 606 -13.90 -17.39 47.88
N LEU A 607 -13.33 -18.38 48.59
CA LEU A 607 -13.21 -19.75 48.11
C LEU A 607 -14.57 -20.42 47.92
N SER A 608 -15.53 -20.18 48.83
CA SER A 608 -16.89 -20.74 48.72
C SER A 608 -17.63 -20.22 47.48
N MET A 609 -17.51 -18.91 47.20
CA MET A 609 -18.12 -18.29 46.02
C MET A 609 -17.54 -18.85 44.72
N LEU A 610 -16.21 -18.99 44.63
CA LEU A 610 -15.53 -19.53 43.45
C LEU A 610 -15.80 -21.03 43.25
N ARG A 611 -15.99 -21.79 44.33
CA ARG A 611 -16.28 -23.23 44.27
C ARG A 611 -17.69 -23.54 43.75
N ASN A 612 -18.63 -22.63 43.92
CA ASN A 612 -20.00 -22.78 43.42
C ASN A 612 -20.10 -22.71 41.88
N ILE A 613 -19.04 -22.24 41.20
CA ILE A 613 -18.98 -22.13 39.74
C ILE A 613 -18.69 -23.51 39.13
N THR A 614 -19.60 -24.01 38.29
CA THR A 614 -19.53 -25.37 37.71
C THR A 614 -18.82 -25.38 36.34
N PRO A 615 -18.35 -26.54 35.85
CA PRO A 615 -17.63 -26.62 34.56
C PRO A 615 -18.46 -26.23 33.32
N GLU A 616 -19.78 -26.34 33.41
CA GLU A 616 -20.73 -26.01 32.32
C GLU A 616 -20.95 -24.49 32.20
N GLN A 617 -20.54 -23.72 33.21
CA GLN A 617 -20.76 -22.30 33.29
C GLN A 617 -19.63 -21.48 32.63
N PRO A 618 -19.94 -20.35 31.96
CA PRO A 618 -18.94 -19.41 31.46
C PRO A 618 -18.00 -18.94 32.57
N TYR A 619 -16.73 -18.64 32.25
CA TYR A 619 -15.70 -18.17 33.21
C TYR A 619 -15.20 -19.20 34.24
N TYR A 620 -15.52 -20.49 34.12
CA TYR A 620 -14.99 -21.55 35.00
C TYR A 620 -13.45 -21.56 35.10
N ILE A 621 -12.74 -21.37 33.97
CA ILE A 621 -11.28 -21.31 33.95
C ILE A 621 -10.76 -20.15 34.82
N GLN A 622 -11.31 -18.94 34.62
CA GLN A 622 -10.93 -17.75 35.38
C GLN A 622 -11.23 -17.93 36.88
N ALA A 623 -12.37 -18.52 37.22
CA ALA A 623 -12.73 -18.81 38.62
C ALA A 623 -11.73 -19.77 39.28
N LYS A 624 -11.32 -20.85 38.58
CA LYS A 624 -10.33 -21.80 39.08
C LYS A 624 -8.93 -21.21 39.17
N GLU A 625 -8.53 -20.35 38.25
CA GLU A 625 -7.25 -19.62 38.32
C GLU A 625 -7.22 -18.68 39.53
N LYS A 626 -8.31 -17.93 39.77
CA LYS A 626 -8.46 -17.10 40.97
C LYS A 626 -8.41 -17.93 42.24
N MET A 627 -9.12 -19.05 42.27
CA MET A 627 -9.11 -19.99 43.40
C MET A 627 -7.70 -20.54 43.65
N ALA A 628 -6.96 -20.89 42.60
CA ALA A 628 -5.57 -21.31 42.69
C ALA A 628 -4.70 -20.17 43.26
N GLY A 629 -4.82 -18.95 42.75
CA GLY A 629 -4.12 -17.78 43.26
C GLY A 629 -4.32 -17.57 44.78
N ILE A 630 -5.53 -17.80 45.29
CA ILE A 630 -5.83 -17.76 46.73
C ILE A 630 -5.06 -18.85 47.49
N TYR A 631 -5.07 -20.09 46.99
CA TYR A 631 -4.34 -21.19 47.63
C TYR A 631 -2.82 -20.95 47.67
N LEU A 632 -2.25 -20.33 46.64
CA LEU A 632 -0.82 -20.06 46.58
C LEU A 632 -0.41 -18.86 47.45
N ASN A 633 -1.12 -17.73 47.34
CA ASN A 633 -0.70 -16.47 47.97
C ASN A 633 -1.17 -16.35 49.42
N HIS A 634 -2.43 -16.72 49.72
CA HIS A 634 -3.02 -16.55 51.04
C HIS A 634 -2.83 -17.78 51.94
N ARG A 635 -3.07 -18.99 51.41
CA ARG A 635 -2.91 -20.24 52.19
C ARG A 635 -1.52 -20.88 52.09
N LYS A 636 -0.74 -20.54 51.07
CA LYS A 636 0.58 -21.15 50.76
C LYS A 636 0.52 -22.67 50.57
N GLU A 637 -0.63 -23.20 50.15
CA GLU A 637 -0.89 -24.63 49.98
C GLU A 637 -0.62 -25.07 48.53
N LYS A 638 0.64 -25.41 48.23
CA LYS A 638 1.10 -25.85 46.90
C LYS A 638 0.30 -27.02 46.30
N ARG A 639 -0.17 -27.95 47.15
CA ARG A 639 -0.91 -29.15 46.70
C ARG A 639 -2.30 -28.80 46.16
N LEU A 640 -3.05 -27.94 46.87
CA LEU A 640 -4.38 -27.51 46.44
C LEU A 640 -4.30 -26.59 45.22
N TYR A 641 -3.26 -25.76 45.14
CA TYR A 641 -2.96 -24.97 43.94
C TYR A 641 -2.81 -25.87 42.69
N ALA A 642 -1.96 -26.90 42.73
CA ALA A 642 -1.81 -27.84 41.62
C ALA A 642 -3.10 -28.66 41.35
N SER A 643 -3.91 -28.92 42.39
CA SER A 643 -5.18 -29.65 42.25
C SER A 643 -6.19 -28.87 41.41
N CYS A 644 -6.24 -27.54 41.55
CA CYS A 644 -7.17 -26.68 40.80
C CYS A 644 -6.93 -26.79 39.28
N TYR A 645 -5.65 -26.76 38.87
CA TYR A 645 -5.28 -26.88 37.45
C TYR A 645 -5.41 -28.32 36.94
N ARG A 646 -5.19 -29.35 37.77
CA ARG A 646 -5.45 -30.75 37.38
C ARG A 646 -6.94 -31.00 37.12
N GLU A 647 -7.80 -30.57 38.03
CA GLU A 647 -9.25 -30.66 37.86
C GLU A 647 -9.72 -29.92 36.60
N MET A 648 -9.12 -28.76 36.31
CA MET A 648 -9.40 -28.00 35.08
C MET A 648 -9.05 -28.80 33.81
N VAL A 649 -7.89 -29.47 33.78
CA VAL A 649 -7.47 -30.30 32.63
C VAL A 649 -8.33 -31.56 32.49
N GLU A 650 -8.72 -32.20 33.59
CA GLU A 650 -9.60 -33.38 33.59
C GLU A 650 -10.99 -33.06 33.05
N LYS A 651 -11.55 -31.89 33.39
CA LYS A 651 -12.88 -31.47 32.94
C LYS A 651 -12.87 -30.85 31.55
N LEU A 652 -11.83 -30.07 31.21
CA LEU A 652 -11.70 -29.34 29.95
C LEU A 652 -10.31 -29.58 29.32
N PRO A 653 -10.09 -30.71 28.62
CA PRO A 653 -8.78 -31.05 28.07
C PRO A 653 -8.45 -30.26 26.79
N SER A 654 -7.92 -29.05 26.94
CA SER A 654 -7.52 -28.14 25.85
C SER A 654 -6.02 -27.83 25.89
N PRO A 655 -5.37 -27.47 24.76
CA PRO A 655 -3.95 -27.07 24.76
C PRO A 655 -3.64 -25.96 25.77
N HIS A 656 -4.56 -25.01 25.92
CA HIS A 656 -4.45 -23.91 26.87
C HIS A 656 -4.49 -24.38 28.32
N THR A 657 -5.40 -25.29 28.69
CA THR A 657 -5.48 -25.81 30.07
C THR A 657 -4.26 -26.66 30.43
N TYR A 658 -3.68 -27.40 29.49
CA TYR A 658 -2.37 -28.05 29.69
C TYR A 658 -1.25 -27.02 29.90
N LEU A 659 -1.21 -25.95 29.10
CA LEU A 659 -0.22 -24.88 29.27
C LEU A 659 -0.33 -24.20 30.64
N LEU A 660 -1.54 -23.91 31.12
CA LEU A 660 -1.79 -23.37 32.45
C LEU A 660 -1.31 -24.32 33.57
N LEU A 661 -1.56 -25.63 33.42
CA LEU A 661 -1.07 -26.62 34.38
C LEU A 661 0.46 -26.72 34.39
N GLY A 662 1.10 -26.63 33.23
CA GLY A 662 2.56 -26.59 33.12
C GLY A 662 3.15 -25.33 33.79
N ASP A 663 2.55 -24.16 33.55
CA ASP A 663 2.93 -22.90 34.20
C ASP A 663 2.75 -22.97 35.72
N ALA A 664 1.68 -23.60 36.18
CA ALA A 664 1.43 -23.84 37.60
C ALA A 664 2.54 -24.71 38.22
N TYR A 665 2.94 -25.81 37.57
CA TYR A 665 4.06 -26.63 38.05
C TYR A 665 5.40 -25.86 38.07
N MET A 666 5.64 -25.00 37.07
CA MET A 666 6.81 -24.11 37.04
C MET A 666 6.81 -23.11 38.21
N ASN A 667 5.65 -22.59 38.61
CA ASN A 667 5.49 -21.68 39.75
C ASN A 667 5.73 -22.38 41.10
N ILE A 668 5.34 -23.66 41.23
CA ILE A 668 5.56 -24.47 42.44
C ILE A 668 7.02 -24.91 42.58
N GLN A 669 7.82 -24.72 41.52
CA GLN A 669 9.20 -25.22 41.34
C GLN A 669 9.27 -26.73 41.13
N GLU A 670 8.29 -27.32 40.44
CA GLU A 670 8.29 -28.71 39.98
C GLU A 670 8.44 -28.78 38.43
N PRO A 671 9.59 -28.40 37.86
CA PRO A 671 9.76 -28.28 36.41
C PRO A 671 9.71 -29.63 35.65
N GLU A 672 9.97 -30.74 36.33
CA GLU A 672 9.93 -32.10 35.74
C GLU A 672 8.52 -32.45 35.28
N LYS A 673 7.51 -32.27 36.15
CA LYS A 673 6.10 -32.47 35.81
C LYS A 673 5.61 -31.44 34.79
N ALA A 674 6.15 -30.23 34.82
CA ALA A 674 5.82 -29.21 33.85
C ALA A 674 6.21 -29.63 32.42
N ILE A 675 7.37 -30.28 32.24
CA ILE A 675 7.83 -30.77 30.93
C ILE A 675 6.83 -31.78 30.37
N GLU A 676 6.42 -32.79 31.15
CA GLU A 676 5.46 -33.81 30.70
C GLU A 676 4.12 -33.19 30.23
N VAL A 677 3.62 -32.21 30.99
CA VAL A 677 2.37 -31.51 30.70
C VAL A 677 2.51 -30.61 29.46
N TYR A 678 3.63 -29.88 29.33
CA TYR A 678 3.89 -29.06 28.15
C TYR A 678 4.08 -29.90 26.88
N GLU A 679 4.71 -31.07 26.97
CA GLU A 679 4.80 -32.01 25.84
C GLU A 679 3.41 -32.50 25.40
N CYS A 680 2.48 -32.71 26.34
CA CYS A 680 1.09 -33.03 26.03
C CYS A 680 0.37 -31.86 25.33
N ALA A 681 0.66 -30.61 25.71
CA ALA A 681 0.16 -29.43 25.02
C ALA A 681 0.72 -29.34 23.59
N LEU A 682 2.00 -29.64 23.39
CA LEU A 682 2.67 -29.55 22.08
C LEU A 682 2.17 -30.63 21.12
N LYS A 683 1.90 -31.85 21.61
CA LYS A 683 1.25 -32.89 20.80
C LYS A 683 -0.09 -32.44 20.21
N LYS A 684 -0.81 -31.57 20.92
CA LYS A 684 -2.06 -30.99 20.44
C LYS A 684 -1.86 -29.76 19.54
N ASN A 685 -0.76 -29.00 19.72
CA ASN A 685 -0.40 -27.87 18.86
C ASN A 685 1.10 -27.88 18.49
N PRO A 686 1.50 -28.60 17.42
CA PRO A 686 2.92 -28.81 17.09
C PRO A 686 3.65 -27.57 16.54
N LYS A 687 2.94 -26.50 16.20
CA LYS A 687 3.50 -25.28 15.56
C LYS A 687 3.69 -24.11 16.52
N ASP A 688 3.24 -24.25 17.77
CA ASP A 688 3.42 -23.21 18.79
C ASP A 688 4.80 -23.32 19.41
N GLY A 689 5.63 -22.30 19.23
CA GLY A 689 6.95 -22.28 19.85
C GLY A 689 7.13 -21.23 20.94
N ALA A 690 6.05 -20.52 21.33
CA ALA A 690 5.99 -19.99 22.69
C ALA A 690 6.00 -21.15 23.69
N LEU A 691 5.29 -22.23 23.38
CA LEU A 691 5.36 -23.48 24.13
C LEU A 691 6.76 -24.11 24.08
N ALA A 692 7.43 -24.04 22.93
CA ALA A 692 8.81 -24.51 22.81
C ALA A 692 9.79 -23.71 23.70
N SER A 693 9.62 -22.38 23.80
CA SER A 693 10.36 -21.54 24.75
C SER A 693 10.14 -21.97 26.19
N LYS A 694 8.88 -22.26 26.59
CA LYS A 694 8.53 -22.71 27.94
C LYS A 694 9.15 -24.07 28.29
N ILE A 695 9.10 -25.04 27.37
CA ILE A 695 9.74 -26.36 27.54
C ILE A 695 11.24 -26.20 27.69
N GLY A 696 11.88 -25.42 26.81
CA GLY A 696 13.31 -25.13 26.91
C GLY A 696 13.68 -24.49 28.26
N LYS A 697 12.91 -23.51 28.74
CA LYS A 697 13.12 -22.89 30.07
C LYS A 697 12.95 -23.89 31.22
N ALA A 698 11.99 -24.81 31.13
CA ALA A 698 11.83 -25.89 32.10
C ALA A 698 13.01 -26.87 32.08
N LEU A 699 13.53 -27.22 30.90
CA LEU A 699 14.73 -28.06 30.73
C LEU A 699 15.99 -27.38 31.27
N VAL A 700 16.13 -26.06 31.09
CA VAL A 700 17.23 -25.28 31.66
C VAL A 700 17.16 -25.27 33.19
N LYS A 701 15.96 -25.15 33.78
CA LYS A 701 15.78 -25.24 35.24
C LYS A 701 16.07 -26.63 35.81
N THR A 702 15.86 -27.70 35.03
CA THR A 702 16.22 -29.08 35.42
C THR A 702 17.69 -29.42 35.14
N HIS A 703 18.51 -28.44 34.74
CA HIS A 703 19.92 -28.63 34.35
C HIS A 703 20.14 -29.60 33.17
N ASN A 704 19.10 -29.90 32.39
CA ASN A 704 19.17 -30.77 31.22
C ASN A 704 19.52 -29.97 29.95
N TYR A 705 20.68 -29.30 29.98
CA TYR A 705 21.05 -28.31 28.95
C TYR A 705 21.20 -28.90 27.54
N GLY A 706 21.74 -30.11 27.41
CA GLY A 706 21.88 -30.77 26.10
C GLY A 706 20.54 -31.06 25.43
N LYS A 707 19.54 -31.48 26.21
CA LYS A 707 18.16 -31.64 25.69
C LYS A 707 17.55 -30.29 25.32
N ALA A 708 17.80 -29.25 26.12
CA ALA A 708 17.30 -27.90 25.83
C ALA A 708 17.87 -27.34 24.52
N ILE A 709 19.17 -27.50 24.25
CA ILE A 709 19.82 -27.04 23.00
C ILE A 709 19.21 -27.76 21.80
N ASN A 710 19.19 -29.10 21.82
CA ASN A 710 18.63 -29.90 20.71
C ASN A 710 17.16 -29.52 20.45
N TYR A 711 16.42 -29.22 21.51
CA TYR A 711 15.03 -28.84 21.44
C TYR A 711 14.84 -27.42 20.85
N TYR A 712 15.66 -26.45 21.26
CA TYR A 712 15.68 -25.11 20.68
C TYR A 712 16.10 -25.15 19.20
N GLU A 713 17.12 -25.91 18.84
CA GLU A 713 17.56 -26.09 17.45
C GLU A 713 16.49 -26.76 16.58
N ALA A 714 15.80 -27.78 17.11
CA ALA A 714 14.68 -28.42 16.41
C ALA A 714 13.51 -27.45 16.19
N ALA A 715 13.18 -26.63 17.20
CA ALA A 715 12.15 -25.62 17.08
C ALA A 715 12.54 -24.50 16.09
N LEU A 716 13.82 -24.11 16.03
CA LEU A 716 14.33 -23.09 15.11
C LEU A 716 14.31 -23.51 13.62
N LYS A 717 14.30 -24.81 13.32
CA LYS A 717 14.11 -25.34 11.95
C LYS A 717 12.69 -25.11 11.43
N THR A 718 11.75 -24.80 12.33
CA THR A 718 10.37 -24.47 11.98
C THR A 718 10.31 -22.94 11.84
N GLU A 719 10.41 -22.45 10.60
CA GLU A 719 10.89 -21.12 10.14
C GLU A 719 10.29 -19.81 10.75
N GLN A 720 9.46 -19.84 11.80
CA GLN A 720 8.69 -18.66 12.23
C GLN A 720 9.10 -17.99 13.54
N GLN A 721 10.22 -18.35 14.19
CA GLN A 721 10.45 -17.92 15.58
C GLN A 721 11.87 -17.45 15.90
N ASN A 722 12.19 -16.23 15.46
CA ASN A 722 13.47 -15.56 15.74
C ASN A 722 13.71 -15.30 17.24
N PHE A 723 12.65 -15.15 18.06
CA PHE A 723 12.81 -14.88 19.50
C PHE A 723 13.49 -16.03 20.26
N LEU A 724 13.33 -17.27 19.78
CA LEU A 724 13.90 -18.46 20.38
C LEU A 724 15.43 -18.50 20.27
N ARG A 725 16.01 -17.77 19.31
CA ARG A 725 17.48 -17.63 19.18
C ARG A 725 18.09 -16.88 20.36
N TYR A 726 17.37 -15.92 20.95
CA TYR A 726 17.84 -15.22 22.15
C TYR A 726 17.81 -16.13 23.38
N ASP A 727 16.75 -16.94 23.54
CA ASP A 727 16.67 -17.94 24.61
C ASP A 727 17.82 -18.97 24.49
N LEU A 728 18.15 -19.40 23.26
CA LEU A 728 19.29 -20.28 22.98
C LEU A 728 20.64 -19.58 23.24
N ALA A 729 20.78 -18.31 22.85
CA ALA A 729 21.99 -17.53 23.12
C ALA A 729 22.24 -17.35 24.62
N GLU A 730 21.19 -17.07 25.42
CA GLU A 730 21.29 -16.98 26.89
C GLU A 730 21.75 -18.31 27.51
N LEU A 731 21.25 -19.44 26.99
CA LEU A 731 21.66 -20.77 27.42
C LEU A 731 23.13 -21.06 27.09
N LEU A 732 23.57 -20.76 25.86
CA LEU A 732 24.95 -20.96 25.42
C LEU A 732 25.94 -20.10 26.22
N LEU A 733 25.54 -18.87 26.57
CA LEU A 733 26.30 -18.00 27.46
C LEU A 733 26.46 -18.63 28.86
N LYS A 734 25.37 -19.17 29.44
CA LYS A 734 25.42 -19.89 30.74
C LYS A 734 26.33 -21.13 30.68
N MET A 735 26.37 -21.80 29.54
CA MET A 735 27.22 -22.97 29.30
C MET A 735 28.67 -22.64 28.90
N LYS A 736 29.01 -21.36 28.75
CA LYS A 736 30.34 -20.88 28.30
C LYS A 736 30.75 -21.41 26.91
N GLN A 737 29.78 -21.68 26.03
CA GLN A 737 30.03 -22.12 24.65
C GLN A 737 30.03 -20.90 23.71
N TYR A 738 31.13 -20.16 23.74
CA TYR A 738 31.23 -18.83 23.11
C TYR A 738 31.29 -18.86 21.58
N GLU A 739 31.88 -19.89 20.96
CA GLU A 739 31.98 -19.99 19.50
C GLU A 739 30.59 -20.14 18.84
N LEU A 740 29.77 -21.05 19.35
CA LEU A 740 28.37 -21.24 18.91
C LEU A 740 27.52 -20.00 19.20
N TYR A 741 27.74 -19.34 20.36
CA TYR A 741 27.07 -18.09 20.71
C TYR A 741 27.33 -16.97 19.70
N VAL A 742 28.59 -16.76 19.30
CA VAL A 742 28.96 -15.74 18.31
C VAL A 742 28.32 -16.04 16.95
N THR A 743 28.36 -17.30 16.48
CA THR A 743 27.74 -17.66 15.18
C THR A 743 26.24 -17.39 15.13
N ILE A 744 25.52 -17.68 16.23
CA ILE A 744 24.07 -17.43 16.32
C ILE A 744 23.77 -15.93 16.34
N LEU A 745 24.57 -15.12 17.05
CA LEU A 745 24.41 -13.67 17.08
C LEU A 745 24.73 -13.02 15.72
N THR A 746 25.80 -13.45 15.05
CA THR A 746 26.15 -12.96 13.70
C THR A 746 25.03 -13.26 12.69
N TYR A 747 24.43 -14.45 12.78
CA TYR A 747 23.28 -14.80 11.94
C TYR A 747 22.06 -13.93 12.24
N THR A 748 21.77 -13.65 13.52
CA THR A 748 20.64 -12.78 13.91
C THR A 748 20.79 -11.32 13.42
N ASN A 749 22.02 -10.79 13.41
CA ASN A 749 22.31 -9.42 12.97
C ASN A 749 21.97 -9.19 11.49
N THR A 750 22.21 -10.20 10.63
CA THR A 750 21.97 -10.05 9.19
C THR A 750 20.48 -9.95 8.82
N HIS A 751 19.55 -10.24 9.75
CA HIS A 751 18.13 -10.40 9.44
C HIS A 751 17.17 -9.52 10.28
N GLN A 752 17.64 -8.65 11.20
CA GLN A 752 16.74 -7.84 12.05
C GLN A 752 17.25 -6.43 12.46
N ARG A 753 16.29 -5.50 12.65
CA ARG A 753 16.41 -4.13 13.21
C ARG A 753 16.66 -4.07 14.74
N GLY A 754 16.97 -5.19 15.40
CA GLY A 754 17.09 -5.31 16.86
C GLY A 754 18.46 -4.96 17.45
N TYR A 755 19.11 -3.91 16.94
CA TYR A 755 20.53 -3.62 17.19
C TYR A 755 20.86 -3.34 18.67
N GLU A 756 19.97 -2.72 19.44
CA GLU A 756 20.20 -2.39 20.86
C GLU A 756 20.40 -3.62 21.76
N ARG A 757 19.60 -4.68 21.55
CA ARG A 757 19.74 -5.93 22.31
C ARG A 757 21.04 -6.63 21.93
N ALA A 758 21.41 -6.61 20.65
CA ALA A 758 22.67 -7.17 20.17
C ALA A 758 23.88 -6.45 20.80
N VAL A 759 23.88 -5.11 20.88
CA VAL A 759 24.94 -4.34 21.57
C VAL A 759 25.11 -4.82 23.01
N LYS A 760 24.02 -5.00 23.75
CA LYS A 760 24.07 -5.48 25.14
C LYS A 760 24.72 -6.87 25.22
N PHE A 761 24.34 -7.78 24.33
CA PHE A 761 24.91 -9.13 24.28
C PHE A 761 26.40 -9.13 23.90
N TYR A 762 26.82 -8.31 22.94
CA TYR A 762 28.25 -8.16 22.61
C TYR A 762 29.06 -7.53 23.75
N LYS A 763 28.50 -6.55 24.47
CA LYS A 763 29.11 -6.00 25.69
C LYS A 763 29.29 -7.06 26.78
N GLU A 764 28.26 -7.87 27.03
CA GLU A 764 28.32 -8.97 28.00
C GLU A 764 29.32 -10.05 27.56
N ALA A 765 29.42 -10.34 26.27
CA ALA A 765 30.42 -11.28 25.73
C ALA A 765 31.85 -10.76 25.92
N LEU A 766 32.11 -9.47 25.73
CA LEU A 766 33.43 -8.86 25.93
C LEU A 766 33.89 -8.88 27.38
N VAL A 767 32.99 -8.93 28.37
CA VAL A 767 33.38 -9.11 29.80
C VAL A 767 34.07 -10.46 30.03
N TYR A 768 33.69 -11.50 29.27
CA TYR A 768 34.30 -12.82 29.38
C TYR A 768 35.41 -13.06 28.36
N CYS A 769 35.34 -12.38 27.21
CA CYS A 769 36.30 -12.46 26.11
C CYS A 769 36.92 -11.08 25.84
N GLU A 770 37.67 -10.55 26.82
CA GLU A 770 38.24 -9.18 26.78
C GLU A 770 39.22 -8.93 25.61
N THR A 771 39.67 -9.97 24.91
CA THR A 771 40.66 -9.86 23.83
C THR A 771 40.20 -10.48 22.50
N ASP A 772 38.96 -10.92 22.38
CA ASP A 772 38.51 -11.51 21.11
C ASP A 772 38.27 -10.42 20.04
N ARG A 773 39.22 -10.34 19.12
CA ARG A 773 39.28 -9.38 18.02
C ARG A 773 38.00 -9.39 17.18
N LYS A 774 37.40 -10.56 16.93
CA LYS A 774 36.21 -10.65 16.09
C LYS A 774 35.00 -10.00 16.75
N VAL A 775 34.80 -10.25 18.04
CA VAL A 775 33.71 -9.67 18.83
C VAL A 775 33.87 -8.14 18.94
N MET A 776 35.11 -7.67 19.12
CA MET A 776 35.40 -6.23 19.17
C MET A 776 35.12 -5.51 17.84
N LEU A 777 35.49 -6.12 16.71
CA LEU A 777 35.25 -5.58 15.38
C LEU A 777 33.76 -5.58 15.02
N GLU A 778 33.03 -6.66 15.33
CA GLU A 778 31.58 -6.73 15.12
C GLU A 778 30.82 -5.70 15.98
N LEU A 779 31.27 -5.47 17.22
CA LEU A 779 30.71 -4.41 18.05
C LEU A 779 31.02 -3.01 17.49
N ALA A 780 32.24 -2.77 16.99
CA ALA A 780 32.61 -1.51 16.35
C ALA A 780 31.76 -1.26 15.08
N SER A 781 31.57 -2.30 14.26
CA SER A 781 30.68 -2.28 13.10
C SER A 781 29.23 -1.95 13.50
N LEU A 782 28.75 -2.54 14.60
CA LEU A 782 27.40 -2.29 15.14
C LEU A 782 27.22 -0.85 15.66
N TYR A 783 28.23 -0.28 16.31
CA TYR A 783 28.19 1.14 16.68
C TYR A 783 28.20 2.06 15.45
N LEU A 784 28.90 1.67 14.39
CA LEU A 784 28.92 2.42 13.14
C LEU A 784 27.55 2.40 12.45
N THR A 785 26.81 1.29 12.50
CA THR A 785 25.44 1.21 11.95
C THR A 785 24.41 1.92 12.82
N LEU A 786 24.60 1.97 14.14
CA LEU A 786 23.77 2.72 15.10
C LEU A 786 24.06 4.23 15.14
N ASP A 787 25.04 4.71 14.37
CA ASP A 787 25.52 6.08 14.38
C ASP A 787 26.14 6.55 15.72
N GLU A 788 26.60 5.63 16.54
CA GLU A 788 27.33 5.91 17.79
C GLU A 788 28.83 6.08 17.50
N SER A 789 29.19 7.19 16.84
CA SER A 789 30.55 7.43 16.35
C SER A 789 31.62 7.50 17.46
N ASP A 790 31.28 7.98 18.65
CA ASP A 790 32.23 8.08 19.79
C ASP A 790 32.54 6.70 20.39
N ALA A 791 31.51 5.86 20.60
CA ALA A 791 31.68 4.50 21.11
C ALA A 791 32.46 3.61 20.12
N CYS A 792 32.21 3.79 18.82
CA CYS A 792 32.97 3.13 17.76
C CYS A 792 34.45 3.56 17.77
N GLN A 793 34.72 4.87 17.93
CA GLN A 793 36.08 5.40 17.99
C GLN A 793 36.85 4.87 19.20
N GLU A 794 36.23 4.82 20.38
CA GLU A 794 36.84 4.24 21.58
C GLU A 794 37.17 2.76 21.35
N GLN A 795 36.22 1.99 20.82
CA GLN A 795 36.42 0.57 20.55
C GLN A 795 37.53 0.33 19.51
N CYS A 796 37.56 1.09 18.41
CA CYS A 796 38.63 1.03 17.42
C CYS A 796 39.99 1.43 18.03
N SER A 797 40.02 2.41 18.94
CA SER A 797 41.25 2.80 19.63
C SER A 797 41.79 1.70 20.56
N ILE A 798 40.90 0.94 21.21
CA ILE A 798 41.25 -0.22 22.04
C ILE A 798 41.80 -1.33 21.14
N ILE A 799 41.15 -1.60 20.00
CA ILE A 799 41.63 -2.58 19.02
C ILE A 799 43.03 -2.19 18.51
N LEU A 800 43.26 -0.92 18.17
CA LEU A 800 44.55 -0.44 17.64
C LEU A 800 45.67 -0.37 18.71
N LYS A 801 45.32 -0.23 19.99
CA LYS A 801 46.28 -0.35 21.10
C LYS A 801 46.75 -1.79 21.28
N ASN A 802 45.84 -2.75 21.15
CA ASN A 802 46.13 -4.18 21.29
C ASN A 802 46.79 -4.74 20.02
N ASP A 803 46.36 -4.26 18.85
CA ASP A 803 46.83 -4.66 17.53
C ASP A 803 47.00 -3.42 16.64
N GLN A 804 48.22 -2.88 16.65
CA GLN A 804 48.59 -1.69 15.88
C GLN A 804 48.49 -1.88 14.34
N PHE A 805 48.28 -3.12 13.87
CA PHE A 805 48.28 -3.48 12.46
C PHE A 805 46.90 -3.93 11.95
N ASN A 806 45.84 -3.79 12.75
CA ASN A 806 44.50 -4.16 12.33
C ASN A 806 43.96 -3.23 11.23
N GLU A 807 43.72 -3.81 10.04
CA GLU A 807 43.26 -3.10 8.84
C GLU A 807 41.84 -2.58 8.99
N ASP A 808 40.92 -3.44 9.43
CA ASP A 808 39.50 -3.11 9.56
C ASP A 808 39.28 -1.99 10.59
N ALA A 809 40.00 -2.04 11.72
CA ALA A 809 39.93 -1.00 12.73
C ALA A 809 40.54 0.33 12.26
N THR A 810 41.63 0.30 11.47
CA THR A 810 42.23 1.51 10.88
C THR A 810 41.29 2.15 9.85
N LEU A 811 40.62 1.31 9.04
CA LEU A 811 39.66 1.75 8.04
C LEU A 811 38.37 2.29 8.68
N MET A 812 37.84 1.62 9.72
CA MET A 812 36.71 2.14 10.51
C MET A 812 37.07 3.48 11.17
N MET A 813 38.27 3.61 11.75
CA MET A 813 38.75 4.87 12.32
C MET A 813 38.79 5.99 11.28
N ALA A 814 39.35 5.72 10.09
CA ALA A 814 39.41 6.69 9.01
C ALA A 814 38.00 7.11 8.53
N ASN A 815 37.06 6.17 8.40
CA ASN A 815 35.67 6.44 8.05
C ASN A 815 34.93 7.26 9.11
N ILE A 816 35.20 7.04 10.40
CA ILE A 816 34.64 7.86 11.48
C ILE A 816 35.17 9.29 11.41
N MET A 817 36.48 9.46 11.18
CA MET A 817 37.09 10.79 11.02
C MET A 817 36.52 11.52 9.80
N LEU A 818 36.27 10.80 8.69
CA LEU A 818 35.54 11.33 7.54
C LEU A 818 34.14 11.81 7.91
N LYS A 819 33.39 11.01 8.69
CA LYS A 819 32.03 11.37 9.13
C LYS A 819 32.04 12.61 10.05
N LYS A 820 33.05 12.74 10.90
CA LYS A 820 33.29 13.90 11.77
C LYS A 820 33.87 15.11 11.03
N GLN A 821 34.06 15.03 9.71
CA GLN A 821 34.64 16.08 8.84
C GLN A 821 36.10 16.47 9.19
N ASP A 822 36.81 15.62 9.94
CA ASP A 822 38.24 15.81 10.21
C ASP A 822 39.06 15.16 9.09
N TYR A 823 39.12 15.86 7.96
CA TYR A 823 39.76 15.36 6.74
C TYR A 823 41.26 15.12 6.93
N GLU A 824 41.94 15.91 7.74
CA GLU A 824 43.39 15.77 7.95
C GLU A 824 43.73 14.47 8.68
N LYS A 825 42.99 14.14 9.75
CA LYS A 825 43.18 12.86 10.45
C LYS A 825 42.74 11.66 9.62
N ALA A 826 41.67 11.81 8.83
CA ALA A 826 41.25 10.77 7.90
C ALA A 826 42.31 10.49 6.83
N ILE A 827 42.88 11.54 6.21
CA ILE A 827 44.00 11.44 5.27
C ILE A 827 45.18 10.71 5.94
N PHE A 828 45.55 11.10 7.16
CA PHE A 828 46.65 10.47 7.88
C PHE A 828 46.46 8.96 8.07
N HIS A 829 45.28 8.52 8.53
CA HIS A 829 45.00 7.09 8.72
C HIS A 829 44.97 6.30 7.41
N PHE A 830 44.42 6.88 6.33
CA PHE A 830 44.44 6.25 5.01
C PHE A 830 45.86 6.18 4.41
N GLN A 831 46.66 7.24 4.57
CA GLN A 831 48.07 7.25 4.15
C GLN A 831 48.87 6.18 4.90
N GLN A 832 48.68 6.10 6.23
CA GLN A 832 49.34 5.08 7.06
C GLN A 832 48.99 3.66 6.62
N LEU A 833 47.73 3.41 6.25
CA LEU A 833 47.28 2.11 5.77
C LEU A 833 47.88 1.78 4.39
N LEU A 834 47.91 2.74 3.47
CA LEU A 834 48.43 2.56 2.10
C LEU A 834 49.95 2.48 2.01
N GLU A 835 50.68 3.15 2.91
CA GLU A 835 52.14 3.00 3.01
C GLU A 835 52.54 1.57 3.43
N ARG A 836 51.68 0.90 4.21
CA ARG A 836 51.86 -0.50 4.63
C ARG A 836 51.35 -1.48 3.58
N LYS A 837 50.17 -1.23 3.02
CA LYS A 837 49.49 -2.05 2.02
C LYS A 837 49.08 -1.22 0.80
N PRO A 838 49.98 -1.08 -0.19
CA PRO A 838 49.69 -0.34 -1.42
C PRO A 838 48.63 -1.01 -2.31
N ASP A 839 48.28 -2.27 -2.05
CA ASP A 839 47.30 -3.08 -2.78
C ASP A 839 45.86 -2.93 -2.29
N ASN A 840 45.62 -2.14 -1.23
CA ASN A 840 44.27 -1.84 -0.76
C ASN A 840 43.62 -0.73 -1.61
N TYR A 841 43.08 -1.11 -2.76
CA TYR A 841 42.47 -0.17 -3.71
C TYR A 841 41.18 0.50 -3.18
N GLN A 842 40.44 -0.15 -2.27
CA GLN A 842 39.28 0.46 -1.61
C GLN A 842 39.70 1.72 -0.84
N THR A 843 40.73 1.59 -0.02
CA THR A 843 41.33 2.71 0.71
C THR A 843 41.90 3.76 -0.23
N LEU A 844 42.58 3.34 -1.30
CA LEU A 844 43.15 4.25 -2.28
C LEU A 844 42.07 5.08 -2.98
N SER A 845 40.93 4.47 -3.33
CA SER A 845 39.80 5.17 -3.94
C SER A 845 39.20 6.25 -3.02
N HIS A 846 39.05 5.95 -1.73
CA HIS A 846 38.57 6.91 -0.72
C HIS A 846 39.59 8.04 -0.51
N LEU A 847 40.88 7.71 -0.50
CA LEU A 847 41.95 8.72 -0.40
C LEU A 847 41.98 9.65 -1.62
N ILE A 848 41.76 9.12 -2.83
CA ILE A 848 41.70 9.93 -4.06
C ILE A 848 40.57 10.95 -3.99
N ASP A 849 39.36 10.53 -3.57
CA ASP A 849 38.22 11.45 -3.41
C ASP A 849 38.50 12.53 -2.34
N LEU A 850 39.11 12.13 -1.23
CA LEU A 850 39.45 13.03 -0.13
C LEU A 850 40.53 14.04 -0.50
N LEU A 851 41.59 13.61 -1.19
CA LEU A 851 42.67 14.48 -1.67
C LEU A 851 42.20 15.42 -2.79
N ARG A 852 41.24 14.99 -3.63
CA ARG A 852 40.52 15.87 -4.57
C ARG A 852 39.89 17.03 -3.80
N ARG A 853 39.01 16.71 -2.85
CA ARG A 853 38.29 17.70 -2.04
C ARG A 853 39.23 18.63 -1.26
N ALA A 854 40.34 18.11 -0.77
CA ALA A 854 41.38 18.87 -0.06
C ALA A 854 42.24 19.75 -0.99
N GLY A 855 42.17 19.58 -2.31
CA GLY A 855 42.99 20.31 -3.29
C GLY A 855 44.43 19.81 -3.41
N LYS A 856 44.71 18.57 -2.97
CA LYS A 856 46.04 17.94 -2.89
C LYS A 856 46.19 16.72 -3.82
N LEU A 857 45.60 16.80 -5.02
CA LEU A 857 45.69 15.74 -6.04
C LEU A 857 47.13 15.40 -6.46
N GLU A 858 48.08 16.33 -6.25
CA GLU A 858 49.50 16.17 -6.54
C GLU A 858 50.17 15.04 -5.73
N GLU A 859 49.59 14.61 -4.61
CA GLU A 859 50.13 13.53 -3.77
C GLU A 859 49.75 12.13 -4.27
N ILE A 860 48.72 11.99 -5.11
CA ILE A 860 48.18 10.68 -5.57
C ILE A 860 49.18 9.88 -6.43
N PRO A 861 49.92 10.48 -7.38
CA PRO A 861 50.89 9.74 -8.20
C PRO A 861 51.89 8.94 -7.37
N ARG A 862 52.31 9.46 -6.20
CA ARG A 862 53.20 8.73 -5.27
C ARG A 862 52.59 7.40 -4.83
N PHE A 863 51.30 7.37 -4.49
CA PHE A 863 50.62 6.16 -4.04
C PHE A 863 50.30 5.20 -5.19
N LEU A 864 49.99 5.73 -6.38
CA LEU A 864 49.84 4.91 -7.59
C LEU A 864 51.16 4.23 -7.96
N ASP A 865 52.28 4.95 -7.92
CA ASP A 865 53.62 4.39 -8.17
C ASP A 865 53.99 3.32 -7.14
N MET A 866 53.61 3.51 -5.87
CA MET A 866 53.80 2.50 -4.82
C MET A 866 52.99 1.24 -5.10
N ALA A 867 51.72 1.37 -5.52
CA ALA A 867 50.88 0.25 -5.92
C ALA A 867 51.43 -0.49 -7.15
N GLU A 868 51.93 0.25 -8.16
CA GLU A 868 52.54 -0.33 -9.37
C GLU A 868 53.81 -1.12 -9.06
N LYS A 869 54.65 -0.64 -8.13
CA LYS A 869 55.88 -1.31 -7.68
C LYS A 869 55.60 -2.53 -6.81
N HIS A 870 54.56 -2.48 -5.97
CA HIS A 870 54.19 -3.57 -5.07
C HIS A 870 53.56 -4.75 -5.84
N SER A 871 52.70 -4.47 -6.82
CA SER A 871 52.02 -5.51 -7.61
C SER A 871 52.48 -5.52 -9.07
N PRO A 872 53.26 -6.51 -9.53
CA PRO A 872 53.66 -6.64 -10.94
C PRO A 872 52.48 -7.00 -11.86
N ARG A 873 51.32 -7.40 -11.29
CA ARG A 873 50.06 -7.68 -12.00
C ARG A 873 49.08 -6.51 -12.00
N HIS A 874 49.44 -5.33 -11.47
CA HIS A 874 48.57 -4.14 -11.38
C HIS A 874 47.85 -3.81 -12.70
N LYS A 875 48.50 -4.05 -13.86
CA LYS A 875 47.92 -3.78 -15.18
C LYS A 875 46.61 -4.52 -15.45
N PHE A 876 46.43 -5.70 -14.87
CA PHE A 876 45.24 -6.54 -14.99
C PHE A 876 44.29 -6.42 -13.79
N ASP A 877 44.70 -5.71 -12.74
CA ASP A 877 43.94 -5.57 -11.51
C ASP A 877 42.80 -4.56 -11.71
N PRO A 878 41.52 -4.97 -11.55
CA PRO A 878 40.37 -4.07 -11.72
C PRO A 878 40.40 -2.88 -10.75
N GLY A 879 40.82 -3.10 -9.49
CA GLY A 879 40.83 -2.05 -8.46
C GLY A 879 41.87 -0.97 -8.76
N PHE A 880 43.06 -1.37 -9.22
CA PHE A 880 44.09 -0.44 -9.68
C PHE A 880 43.60 0.40 -10.87
N ASN A 881 43.03 -0.27 -11.89
CA ASN A 881 42.52 0.41 -13.08
C ASN A 881 41.36 1.36 -12.74
N TYR A 882 40.50 1.01 -11.78
CA TYR A 882 39.47 1.91 -11.29
C TYR A 882 40.05 3.17 -10.61
N CYS A 883 41.00 3.00 -9.68
CA CYS A 883 41.64 4.12 -8.98
C CYS A 883 42.41 5.04 -9.95
N LYS A 884 43.15 4.45 -10.90
CA LYS A 884 43.86 5.21 -11.94
C LYS A 884 42.89 5.94 -12.86
N GLY A 885 41.76 5.31 -13.21
CA GLY A 885 40.67 5.95 -13.96
C GLY A 885 40.07 7.15 -13.24
N LEU A 886 39.82 7.05 -11.93
CA LEU A 886 39.33 8.17 -11.10
C LEU A 886 40.30 9.34 -11.07
N TYR A 887 41.60 9.07 -10.85
CA TYR A 887 42.63 10.11 -10.85
C TYR A 887 42.70 10.84 -12.20
N LEU A 888 42.70 10.09 -13.32
CA LEU A 888 42.72 10.66 -14.67
C LEU A 888 41.45 11.48 -14.97
N TRP A 889 40.30 11.02 -14.47
CA TRP A 889 39.06 11.77 -14.59
C TRP A 889 39.13 13.12 -13.84
N TYR A 890 39.61 13.11 -12.60
CA TYR A 890 39.73 14.33 -11.80
C TYR A 890 40.84 15.29 -12.26
N THR A 891 41.81 14.80 -13.04
CA THR A 891 42.84 15.62 -13.69
C THR A 891 42.44 16.09 -15.09
N GLY A 892 41.20 15.84 -15.52
CA GLY A 892 40.66 16.35 -16.78
C GLY A 892 41.11 15.59 -18.03
N GLU A 893 41.48 14.31 -17.89
CA GLU A 893 41.87 13.41 -18.99
C GLU A 893 40.81 12.31 -19.24
N PRO A 894 39.62 12.66 -19.80
CA PRO A 894 38.48 11.75 -19.91
C PRO A 894 38.74 10.51 -20.76
N ASN A 895 39.49 10.65 -21.85
CA ASN A 895 39.73 9.56 -22.80
C ASN A 895 40.58 8.44 -22.17
N ASP A 896 41.61 8.81 -21.41
CA ASP A 896 42.46 7.84 -20.72
C ASP A 896 41.76 7.27 -19.48
N ALA A 897 40.93 8.07 -18.79
CA ALA A 897 40.05 7.57 -17.74
C ALA A 897 39.10 6.47 -18.26
N LEU A 898 38.44 6.68 -19.40
CA LEU A 898 37.56 5.69 -20.04
C LEU A 898 38.30 4.39 -20.39
N ARG A 899 39.55 4.47 -20.86
CA ARG A 899 40.37 3.28 -21.15
C ARG A 899 40.63 2.44 -19.89
N HIS A 900 40.87 3.11 -18.77
CA HIS A 900 41.12 2.44 -17.49
C HIS A 900 39.83 1.89 -16.87
N PHE A 901 38.73 2.64 -16.87
CA PHE A 901 37.43 2.12 -16.43
C PHE A 901 36.94 0.94 -17.25
N ASN A 902 37.17 0.93 -18.57
CA ASN A 902 36.81 -0.20 -19.43
C ASN A 902 37.52 -1.51 -19.01
N LYS A 903 38.72 -1.43 -18.43
CA LYS A 903 39.44 -2.60 -17.89
C LYS A 903 38.83 -3.11 -16.58
N ALA A 904 38.25 -2.22 -15.76
CA ALA A 904 37.59 -2.58 -14.49
C ALA A 904 36.12 -3.01 -14.67
N ARG A 905 35.50 -2.64 -15.79
CA ARG A 905 34.06 -2.74 -16.08
C ARG A 905 33.40 -4.11 -15.82
N LYS A 906 34.12 -5.22 -16.01
CA LYS A 906 33.57 -6.59 -15.93
C LYS A 906 33.66 -7.22 -14.54
N ASP A 907 34.25 -6.52 -13.58
CA ASP A 907 34.43 -7.00 -12.22
C ASP A 907 33.14 -6.89 -11.38
N ASN A 908 32.97 -7.75 -10.38
CA ASN A 908 31.77 -7.73 -9.54
C ASN A 908 31.76 -6.56 -8.55
N ASP A 909 32.93 -6.21 -7.98
CA ASP A 909 33.04 -5.23 -6.91
C ASP A 909 33.24 -3.82 -7.49
N TRP A 910 34.07 -3.70 -8.52
CA TRP A 910 34.43 -2.41 -9.13
C TRP A 910 33.67 -2.10 -10.41
N GLY A 911 33.09 -3.11 -11.07
CA GLY A 911 32.49 -2.96 -12.39
C GLY A 911 31.32 -1.99 -12.41
N GLN A 912 30.42 -2.06 -11.41
CA GLN A 912 29.26 -1.16 -11.36
C GLN A 912 29.67 0.31 -11.22
N ASN A 913 30.58 0.62 -10.29
CA ASN A 913 31.10 1.97 -10.08
C ASN A 913 31.90 2.47 -11.29
N ALA A 914 32.67 1.59 -11.95
CA ALA A 914 33.38 1.92 -13.18
C ALA A 914 32.40 2.28 -14.31
N VAL A 915 31.32 1.51 -14.49
CA VAL A 915 30.28 1.79 -15.48
C VAL A 915 29.57 3.12 -15.17
N TYR A 916 29.28 3.41 -13.90
CA TYR A 916 28.68 4.69 -13.49
C TYR A 916 29.56 5.88 -13.88
N ASN A 917 30.85 5.86 -13.53
CA ASN A 917 31.78 6.91 -13.92
C ASN A 917 31.93 7.01 -15.45
N MET A 918 31.95 5.89 -16.18
CA MET A 918 31.97 5.92 -17.65
C MET A 918 30.73 6.61 -18.24
N ILE A 919 29.54 6.32 -17.71
CA ILE A 919 28.30 6.96 -18.16
C ILE A 919 28.36 8.47 -17.87
N GLU A 920 28.82 8.88 -16.69
CA GLU A 920 28.99 10.31 -16.39
C GLU A 920 29.92 11.00 -17.38
N ILE A 921 31.07 10.39 -17.70
CA ILE A 921 32.04 10.92 -18.67
C ILE A 921 31.41 11.02 -20.07
N TYR A 922 30.70 10.00 -20.55
CA TYR A 922 30.06 10.06 -21.87
C TYR A 922 28.97 11.13 -21.94
N LEU A 923 28.23 11.35 -20.86
CA LEU A 923 27.16 12.33 -20.84
C LEU A 923 27.67 13.77 -20.59
N ASN A 924 28.86 13.96 -19.99
CA ASN A 924 29.48 15.27 -19.76
C ASN A 924 31.01 15.18 -19.71
N PRO A 925 31.70 15.05 -20.86
CA PRO A 925 33.15 14.86 -20.90
C PRO A 925 33.94 16.04 -20.32
N ASP A 926 33.44 17.26 -20.52
CA ASP A 926 34.12 18.51 -20.16
C ASP A 926 33.76 18.99 -18.73
N ASN A 927 32.95 18.22 -17.99
CA ASN A 927 32.44 18.53 -16.67
C ASN A 927 31.80 19.94 -16.57
N GLU A 928 31.04 20.32 -17.59
CA GLU A 928 30.34 21.60 -17.65
C GLU A 928 29.11 21.62 -16.73
N THR A 929 28.72 22.81 -16.27
CA THR A 929 27.50 22.98 -15.46
C THR A 929 26.28 22.82 -16.35
N ARG A 930 25.69 21.61 -16.38
CA ARG A 930 24.52 21.32 -17.22
C ARG A 930 23.34 22.24 -16.92
N GLY A 931 22.87 22.94 -17.95
CA GLY A 931 21.77 23.90 -17.85
C GLY A 931 22.19 25.26 -17.27
N GLY A 932 23.50 25.52 -17.11
CA GLY A 932 24.02 26.85 -16.83
C GLY A 932 24.04 27.71 -18.09
N GLU A 933 23.70 28.99 -17.97
CA GLU A 933 23.52 29.90 -19.10
C GLU A 933 24.63 30.96 -19.20
N VAL A 934 25.50 31.08 -18.19
CA VAL A 934 26.47 32.19 -18.09
C VAL A 934 27.57 32.10 -19.15
N PHE A 935 27.99 30.89 -19.53
CA PHE A 935 29.07 30.69 -20.50
C PHE A 935 28.60 30.15 -21.86
N ASP A 936 27.32 29.77 -22.00
CA ASP A 936 26.72 29.28 -23.24
C ASP A 936 26.79 30.28 -24.41
N ASN A 937 26.80 31.58 -24.12
CA ASN A 937 26.83 32.64 -25.15
C ASN A 937 28.21 32.86 -25.79
N LEU A 938 29.29 32.31 -25.24
CA LEU A 938 30.66 32.46 -25.77
C LEU A 938 30.97 31.48 -26.91
N ASP A 939 30.24 30.36 -26.99
CA ASP A 939 30.36 29.33 -28.04
C ASP A 939 29.44 29.58 -29.25
N GLY A 940 28.60 30.60 -29.18
CA GLY A 940 27.53 30.90 -30.15
C GLY A 940 28.00 31.25 -31.57
N GLU A 941 29.30 31.53 -31.78
CA GLU A 941 29.83 31.88 -33.11
C GLU A 941 30.66 30.76 -33.76
N ILE A 942 30.93 29.63 -33.09
CA ILE A 942 31.82 28.57 -33.64
C ILE A 942 31.19 27.16 -33.65
N GLY A 943 30.07 26.92 -32.97
CA GLY A 943 29.66 25.55 -32.59
C GLY A 943 28.55 24.81 -33.38
N ASN A 944 28.01 25.32 -34.49
CA ASN A 944 26.99 24.60 -35.27
C ASN A 944 27.59 23.64 -36.32
N SER A 945 28.63 22.89 -35.95
CA SER A 945 29.10 21.77 -36.76
C SER A 945 28.21 20.55 -36.50
N THR A 946 27.58 20.01 -37.53
CA THR A 946 26.81 18.73 -37.50
C THR A 946 27.60 17.59 -36.83
N GLU A 947 28.92 17.58 -36.95
CA GLU A 947 29.82 16.60 -36.33
C GLU A 947 29.80 16.60 -34.79
N LYS A 948 29.67 17.76 -34.13
CA LYS A 948 29.60 17.85 -32.66
C LYS A 948 28.29 17.24 -32.14
N GLN A 949 27.18 17.50 -32.83
CA GLN A 949 25.87 16.91 -32.50
C GLN A 949 25.83 15.39 -32.74
N GLU A 950 26.46 14.90 -33.81
CA GLU A 950 26.59 13.47 -34.07
C GLU A 950 27.44 12.77 -33.01
N SER A 951 28.56 13.38 -32.60
CA SER A 951 29.41 12.89 -31.51
C SER A 951 28.65 12.80 -30.18
N GLU A 952 27.90 13.84 -29.81
CA GLU A 952 27.04 13.85 -28.61
C GLU A 952 25.98 12.73 -28.66
N GLN A 953 25.34 12.51 -29.81
CA GLN A 953 24.36 11.43 -29.97
C GLN A 953 24.99 10.03 -29.87
N VAL A 954 26.19 9.85 -30.40
CA VAL A 954 26.94 8.58 -30.29
C VAL A 954 27.33 8.32 -28.83
N ALA A 955 27.71 9.36 -28.09
CA ALA A 955 28.00 9.26 -26.66
C ALA A 955 26.75 8.83 -25.85
N VAL A 956 25.58 9.43 -26.11
CA VAL A 956 24.31 9.03 -25.45
C VAL A 956 23.94 7.57 -25.75
N ARG A 957 24.02 7.14 -27.02
CA ARG A 957 23.75 5.73 -27.39
C ARG A 957 24.72 4.76 -26.72
N THR A 958 25.95 5.19 -26.47
CA THR A 958 26.97 4.38 -25.81
C THR A 958 26.70 4.30 -24.30
N ALA A 959 26.29 5.41 -23.68
CA ALA A 959 25.82 5.43 -22.29
C ALA A 959 24.59 4.52 -22.07
N GLU A 960 23.59 4.56 -22.96
CA GLU A 960 22.42 3.67 -22.91
C GLU A 960 22.78 2.18 -22.99
N LYS A 961 23.80 1.83 -23.79
CA LYS A 961 24.29 0.44 -23.88
C LYS A 961 24.96 0.01 -22.58
N LEU A 962 25.80 0.86 -22.00
CA LEU A 962 26.47 0.61 -20.74
C LEU A 962 25.47 0.46 -19.57
N LEU A 963 24.40 1.26 -19.58
CA LEU A 963 23.34 1.21 -18.58
C LEU A 963 22.69 -0.18 -18.50
N LYS A 964 22.48 -0.84 -19.64
CA LYS A 964 21.93 -2.21 -19.72
C LYS A 964 22.84 -3.29 -19.15
N GLU A 965 24.13 -3.01 -18.95
CA GLU A 965 25.08 -3.94 -18.33
C GLU A 965 24.95 -3.96 -16.80
N ILE A 966 24.31 -2.95 -16.18
CA ILE A 966 24.19 -2.80 -14.73
C ILE A 966 23.04 -3.65 -14.19
N LYS A 967 23.33 -4.44 -13.14
CA LYS A 967 22.34 -5.26 -12.42
C LYS A 967 22.27 -4.84 -10.95
N PRO A 968 21.46 -3.82 -10.60
CA PRO A 968 21.32 -3.39 -9.22
C PRO A 968 20.77 -4.51 -8.33
N GLN A 969 21.40 -4.71 -7.16
CA GLN A 969 20.99 -5.70 -6.15
C GLN A 969 20.34 -5.05 -4.92
N THR A 970 20.57 -3.76 -4.71
CA THR A 970 20.08 -3.01 -3.55
C THR A 970 18.95 -2.05 -3.98
N PRO A 971 17.99 -1.73 -3.09
CA PRO A 971 16.94 -0.74 -3.36
C PRO A 971 17.51 0.62 -3.79
N GLY A 972 18.58 1.08 -3.15
CA GLY A 972 19.28 2.32 -3.53
C GLY A 972 19.92 2.24 -4.92
N GLY A 973 20.51 1.10 -5.28
CA GLY A 973 21.06 0.88 -6.62
C GLY A 973 20.00 0.89 -7.72
N HIS A 974 18.77 0.42 -7.43
CA HIS A 974 17.66 0.53 -8.36
C HIS A 974 17.24 2.00 -8.60
N ILE A 975 17.25 2.82 -7.55
CA ILE A 975 16.95 4.25 -7.66
C ILE A 975 18.03 4.98 -8.46
N GLN A 976 19.31 4.71 -8.17
CA GLN A 976 20.44 5.30 -8.90
C GLN A 976 20.44 4.91 -10.38
N TYR A 977 20.10 3.66 -10.71
CA TYR A 977 19.89 3.20 -12.08
C TYR A 977 18.80 4.03 -12.79
N ARG A 978 17.63 4.20 -12.15
CA ARG A 978 16.53 5.01 -12.70
C ARG A 978 16.95 6.45 -12.94
N ILE A 979 17.71 7.05 -12.02
CA ILE A 979 18.18 8.43 -12.17
C ILE A 979 19.11 8.56 -13.38
N LEU A 980 20.07 7.65 -13.54
CA LEU A 980 21.01 7.66 -14.66
C LEU A 980 20.35 7.40 -16.02
N GLU A 981 19.36 6.50 -16.07
CA GLU A 981 18.55 6.25 -17.25
C GLU A 981 17.86 7.55 -17.72
N ASN A 982 17.29 8.30 -16.78
CA ASN A 982 16.64 9.56 -17.08
C ASN A 982 17.63 10.70 -17.37
N TYR A 983 18.85 10.65 -16.84
CA TYR A 983 19.94 11.55 -17.28
C TYR A 983 20.35 11.31 -18.74
N CYS A 984 20.29 10.06 -19.24
CA CYS A 984 20.50 9.78 -20.66
C CYS A 984 19.40 10.44 -21.51
N PHE A 985 18.14 10.40 -21.05
CA PHE A 985 17.05 11.12 -21.72
C PHE A 985 17.25 12.63 -21.71
N LEU A 986 17.73 13.22 -20.61
CA LEU A 986 18.07 14.65 -20.56
C LEU A 986 19.16 15.00 -21.58
N ALA A 987 20.20 14.17 -21.71
CA ALA A 987 21.30 14.39 -22.65
C ALA A 987 20.87 14.38 -24.13
N THR A 988 19.73 13.79 -24.47
CA THR A 988 19.16 13.87 -25.84
C THR A 988 18.74 15.28 -26.25
N LYS A 989 18.59 16.22 -25.28
CA LYS A 989 18.12 17.61 -25.48
C LYS A 989 16.74 17.72 -26.16
N GLN A 990 16.02 16.61 -26.36
CA GLN A 990 14.69 16.59 -26.96
C GLN A 990 13.62 16.89 -25.90
N LYS A 991 12.79 17.91 -26.15
CA LYS A 991 11.76 18.37 -25.22
C LYS A 991 10.86 17.24 -24.68
N ALA A 992 10.42 16.33 -25.55
CA ALA A 992 9.56 15.22 -25.17
C ALA A 992 10.25 14.22 -24.20
N ASN A 993 11.56 14.00 -24.35
CA ASN A 993 12.32 13.12 -23.46
C ASN A 993 12.64 13.80 -22.14
N VAL A 994 12.89 15.12 -22.16
CA VAL A 994 13.09 15.92 -20.94
C VAL A 994 11.81 15.95 -20.08
N GLU A 995 10.63 16.07 -20.69
CA GLU A 995 9.35 16.01 -19.97
C GLU A 995 9.07 14.63 -19.34
N LYS A 996 9.43 13.54 -20.04
CA LYS A 996 9.36 12.17 -19.49
C LYS A 996 10.32 11.96 -18.32
N ALA A 997 11.56 12.42 -18.46
CA ALA A 997 12.55 12.36 -17.39
C ALA A 997 12.07 13.13 -16.15
N LEU A 998 11.49 14.33 -16.37
CA LEU A 998 10.94 15.15 -15.30
C LEU A 998 9.80 14.46 -14.53
N SER A 999 8.89 13.74 -15.21
CA SER A 999 7.84 13.01 -14.50
C SER A 999 8.39 11.91 -13.60
N VAL A 1000 9.44 11.19 -14.06
CA VAL A 1000 10.08 10.14 -13.27
C VAL A 1000 10.83 10.72 -12.07
N PHE A 1001 11.56 11.83 -12.25
CA PHE A 1001 12.23 12.47 -11.11
C PHE A 1001 11.23 13.00 -10.07
N THR A 1002 10.06 13.47 -10.51
CA THR A 1002 8.98 13.94 -9.62
C THR A 1002 8.40 12.77 -8.81
N GLU A 1003 8.21 11.61 -9.43
CA GLU A 1003 7.78 10.38 -8.73
C GLU A 1003 8.78 9.97 -7.64
N ILE A 1004 10.08 9.94 -7.97
CA ILE A 1004 11.14 9.59 -7.01
C ILE A 1004 11.18 10.60 -5.85
N ALA A 1005 11.10 11.90 -6.15
CA ALA A 1005 11.12 12.96 -5.13
C ALA A 1005 9.85 13.00 -4.25
N ASN A 1006 8.72 12.44 -4.70
CA ASN A 1006 7.51 12.31 -3.89
C ASN A 1006 7.60 11.12 -2.93
N ASN A 1007 8.21 10.02 -3.37
CA ASN A 1007 8.44 8.83 -2.54
C ASN A 1007 9.49 9.10 -1.47
N GLU A 1008 10.61 9.71 -1.84
CA GLU A 1008 11.68 10.13 -0.94
C GLU A 1008 11.82 11.64 -0.95
N LYS A 1009 11.14 12.31 -0.01
CA LYS A 1009 11.02 13.78 0.02
C LYS A 1009 12.39 14.47 -0.08
N ASP A 1010 13.42 13.96 0.57
CA ASP A 1010 14.73 14.64 0.68
C ASP A 1010 15.86 13.97 -0.14
N HIS A 1011 15.51 13.31 -1.25
CA HIS A 1011 16.49 12.68 -2.15
C HIS A 1011 17.23 13.71 -3.04
N VAL A 1012 18.44 14.09 -2.64
CA VAL A 1012 19.26 15.15 -3.28
C VAL A 1012 19.49 14.94 -4.79
N PRO A 1013 19.90 13.74 -5.27
CA PRO A 1013 20.15 13.51 -6.69
C PRO A 1013 18.91 13.74 -7.59
N ALA A 1014 17.72 13.37 -7.12
CA ALA A 1014 16.48 13.53 -7.87
C ALA A 1014 16.07 15.01 -7.94
N LEU A 1015 16.22 15.76 -6.84
CA LEU A 1015 15.93 17.20 -6.82
C LEU A 1015 16.87 17.98 -7.75
N LEU A 1016 18.15 17.61 -7.81
CA LEU A 1016 19.10 18.17 -8.77
C LEU A 1016 18.70 17.82 -10.22
N ALA A 1017 18.33 16.57 -10.47
CA ALA A 1017 17.87 16.14 -11.79
C ALA A 1017 16.59 16.87 -12.25
N MET A 1018 15.65 17.13 -11.34
CA MET A 1018 14.49 17.98 -11.61
C MET A 1018 14.89 19.42 -11.93
N ALA A 1019 15.81 20.00 -11.17
CA ALA A 1019 16.28 21.36 -11.40
C ALA A 1019 16.95 21.50 -12.79
N THR A 1020 17.82 20.55 -13.16
CA THR A 1020 18.44 20.53 -14.50
C THR A 1020 17.41 20.36 -15.61
N ALA A 1021 16.42 19.48 -15.46
CA ALA A 1021 15.32 19.32 -16.41
C ALA A 1021 14.50 20.62 -16.57
N TYR A 1022 14.19 21.31 -15.47
CA TYR A 1022 13.51 22.61 -15.51
C TYR A 1022 14.34 23.69 -16.21
N MET A 1023 15.66 23.71 -16.01
CA MET A 1023 16.55 24.62 -16.73
C MET A 1023 16.52 24.35 -18.24
N MET A 1024 16.60 23.09 -18.67
CA MET A 1024 16.52 22.72 -20.10
C MET A 1024 15.15 23.07 -20.73
N LEU A 1025 14.07 23.04 -19.94
CA LEU A 1025 12.73 23.48 -20.36
C LEU A 1025 12.52 25.00 -20.26
N LYS A 1026 13.56 25.78 -19.91
CA LYS A 1026 13.53 27.23 -19.69
C LYS A 1026 12.57 27.67 -18.59
N GLN A 1027 12.35 26.83 -17.57
CA GLN A 1027 11.53 27.09 -16.38
C GLN A 1027 12.40 27.47 -15.17
N THR A 1028 13.22 28.51 -15.31
CA THR A 1028 14.18 28.99 -14.29
C THR A 1028 13.61 29.22 -12.88
N PRO A 1029 12.37 29.75 -12.68
CA PRO A 1029 11.83 29.93 -11.32
C PRO A 1029 11.59 28.61 -10.59
N ARG A 1030 11.14 27.57 -11.30
CA ARG A 1030 10.88 26.25 -10.73
C ARG A 1030 12.18 25.53 -10.40
N ALA A 1031 13.18 25.60 -11.28
CA ALA A 1031 14.52 25.10 -11.02
C ALA A 1031 15.12 25.73 -9.75
N ARG A 1032 15.06 27.06 -9.64
CA ARG A 1032 15.58 27.81 -8.49
C ARG A 1032 14.94 27.38 -7.17
N ASN A 1033 13.63 27.09 -7.16
CA ASN A 1033 12.94 26.64 -5.95
C ASN A 1033 13.45 25.29 -5.47
N GLN A 1034 13.71 24.33 -6.38
CA GLN A 1034 14.28 23.03 -6.02
C GLN A 1034 15.73 23.16 -5.52
N LEU A 1035 16.56 23.96 -6.19
CA LEU A 1035 17.94 24.20 -5.78
C LEU A 1035 18.04 24.90 -4.40
N LYS A 1036 17.13 25.85 -4.12
CA LYS A 1036 17.02 26.47 -2.79
C LYS A 1036 16.64 25.48 -1.70
N ARG A 1037 15.87 24.44 -2.04
CA ARG A 1037 15.52 23.37 -1.11
C ARG A 1037 16.78 22.55 -0.77
N ILE A 1038 17.56 22.16 -1.79
CA ILE A 1038 18.84 21.46 -1.61
C ILE A 1038 19.82 22.29 -0.76
N ALA A 1039 19.93 23.59 -1.02
CA ALA A 1039 20.83 24.48 -0.28
C ALA A 1039 20.53 24.56 1.24
N LYS A 1040 19.30 24.22 1.67
CA LYS A 1040 18.90 24.17 3.09
C LYS A 1040 19.13 22.81 3.75
N MET A 1041 19.44 21.76 2.99
CA MET A 1041 19.67 20.41 3.51
C MET A 1041 21.06 20.31 4.15
N ASN A 1042 21.21 19.30 5.02
CA ASN A 1042 22.50 18.97 5.62
C ASN A 1042 23.39 18.29 4.59
N TRP A 1043 24.64 18.75 4.50
CA TRP A 1043 25.62 18.17 3.59
C TRP A 1043 25.97 16.73 4.03
N SER A 1044 25.94 15.80 3.09
CA SER A 1044 26.36 14.40 3.26
C SER A 1044 27.56 14.12 2.36
N ILE A 1045 28.46 13.22 2.78
CA ILE A 1045 29.58 12.79 1.93
C ILE A 1045 29.09 11.93 0.75
N ALA A 1046 28.00 11.17 0.93
CA ALA A 1046 27.47 10.27 -0.08
C ALA A 1046 26.93 11.02 -1.31
N ASP A 1047 26.29 12.18 -1.10
CA ASP A 1047 25.71 13.02 -2.17
C ASP A 1047 26.52 14.30 -2.40
N ALA A 1048 27.78 14.31 -2.00
CA ALA A 1048 28.58 15.53 -1.96
C ALA A 1048 28.78 16.15 -3.36
N ASP A 1049 28.95 15.33 -4.40
CA ASP A 1049 29.10 15.81 -5.78
C ASP A 1049 27.78 16.43 -6.29
N GLU A 1050 26.62 15.91 -5.90
CA GLU A 1050 25.30 16.46 -6.22
C GLU A 1050 25.05 17.80 -5.50
N PHE A 1051 25.45 17.91 -4.24
CA PHE A 1051 25.41 19.18 -3.52
C PHE A 1051 26.24 20.25 -4.24
N GLU A 1052 27.48 19.92 -4.62
CA GLU A 1052 28.36 20.83 -5.36
C GLU A 1052 27.75 21.24 -6.71
N LYS A 1053 27.30 20.28 -7.52
CA LYS A 1053 26.62 20.55 -8.80
C LYS A 1053 25.39 21.44 -8.61
N SER A 1054 24.62 21.25 -7.52
CA SER A 1054 23.45 22.07 -7.20
C SER A 1054 23.79 23.51 -6.83
N TRP A 1055 24.87 23.72 -6.06
CA TRP A 1055 25.32 25.06 -5.67
C TRP A 1055 25.89 25.81 -6.86
N LEU A 1056 26.64 25.14 -7.73
CA LEU A 1056 27.14 25.72 -8.98
C LEU A 1056 26.00 26.17 -9.91
N LEU A 1057 24.98 25.31 -10.10
CA LEU A 1057 23.83 25.67 -10.94
C LEU A 1057 22.99 26.80 -10.34
N LEU A 1058 22.85 26.85 -9.01
CA LEU A 1058 22.16 27.97 -8.35
C LEU A 1058 22.96 29.28 -8.41
N ALA A 1059 24.30 29.19 -8.30
CA ALA A 1059 25.20 30.32 -8.47
C ALA A 1059 25.12 30.87 -9.90
N ASP A 1060 25.11 30.00 -10.93
CA ASP A 1060 24.92 30.38 -12.34
C ASP A 1060 23.62 31.20 -12.54
N ILE A 1061 22.49 30.70 -12.03
CA ILE A 1061 21.20 31.42 -12.07
C ILE A 1061 21.29 32.79 -11.39
N TYR A 1062 22.03 32.89 -10.27
CA TYR A 1062 22.19 34.15 -9.56
C TYR A 1062 23.08 35.14 -10.29
N ILE A 1063 24.19 34.68 -10.88
CA ILE A 1063 25.09 35.49 -11.72
C ILE A 1063 24.32 36.05 -12.93
N HIS A 1064 23.51 35.21 -13.59
CA HIS A 1064 22.65 35.67 -14.69
C HIS A 1064 21.63 36.72 -14.22
N SER A 1065 21.09 36.57 -13.01
CA SER A 1065 20.15 37.54 -12.42
C SER A 1065 20.80 38.81 -11.83
N GLY A 1066 22.12 38.95 -11.93
CA GLY A 1066 22.89 40.09 -11.38
C GLY A 1066 23.04 40.07 -9.85
N LYS A 1067 22.72 38.96 -9.19
CA LYS A 1067 22.77 38.80 -7.73
C LYS A 1067 24.09 38.18 -7.29
N ASN A 1068 25.19 38.90 -7.53
CA ASN A 1068 26.55 38.39 -7.38
C ASN A 1068 26.91 38.00 -5.94
N ASP A 1069 26.40 38.70 -4.92
CA ASP A 1069 26.73 38.39 -3.52
C ASP A 1069 26.21 37.01 -3.10
N MET A 1070 24.95 36.70 -3.43
CA MET A 1070 24.37 35.38 -3.16
C MET A 1070 25.04 34.27 -3.97
N ALA A 1071 25.57 34.58 -5.17
CA ALA A 1071 26.36 33.63 -5.93
C ALA A 1071 27.72 33.37 -5.26
N ARG A 1072 28.40 34.41 -4.78
CA ARG A 1072 29.68 34.32 -4.07
C ARG A 1072 29.58 33.44 -2.83
N ASP A 1073 28.55 33.63 -2.01
CA ASP A 1073 28.32 32.80 -0.80
C ASP A 1073 28.20 31.31 -1.13
N LEU A 1074 27.49 30.97 -2.21
CA LEU A 1074 27.31 29.58 -2.64
C LEU A 1074 28.60 28.98 -3.20
N LEU A 1075 29.40 29.78 -3.92
CA LEU A 1075 30.68 29.37 -4.49
C LEU A 1075 31.72 29.16 -3.38
N GLU A 1076 31.78 30.04 -2.38
CA GLU A 1076 32.64 29.87 -1.21
C GLU A 1076 32.23 28.64 -0.38
N ARG A 1077 30.91 28.41 -0.22
CA ARG A 1077 30.41 27.18 0.41
C ARG A 1077 30.86 25.93 -0.35
N CYS A 1078 30.81 25.94 -1.69
CA CYS A 1078 31.33 24.85 -2.50
C CYS A 1078 32.84 24.64 -2.26
N LEU A 1079 33.63 25.71 -2.24
CA LEU A 1079 35.08 25.65 -2.03
C LEU A 1079 35.49 25.21 -0.62
N ASN A 1080 34.65 25.41 0.40
CA ASN A 1080 34.90 24.90 1.74
C ASN A 1080 34.88 23.36 1.79
N HIS A 1081 34.04 22.72 0.97
CA HIS A 1081 33.94 21.26 0.89
C HIS A 1081 34.78 20.65 -0.24
N ASN A 1082 34.99 21.39 -1.34
CA ASN A 1082 35.82 20.97 -2.45
C ASN A 1082 36.71 22.12 -2.96
N LYS A 1083 37.94 22.19 -2.46
CA LYS A 1083 38.91 23.23 -2.80
C LYS A 1083 39.39 23.13 -4.25
N SER A 1084 39.34 21.95 -4.87
CA SER A 1084 39.78 21.72 -6.24
C SER A 1084 38.71 22.01 -7.30
N CYS A 1085 37.53 22.52 -6.92
CA CYS A 1085 36.45 22.74 -7.87
C CYS A 1085 36.81 23.85 -8.89
N CYS A 1086 37.20 23.44 -10.10
CA CYS A 1086 37.62 24.33 -11.19
C CYS A 1086 36.52 25.35 -11.55
N LYS A 1087 35.27 24.89 -11.68
CA LYS A 1087 34.13 25.75 -12.06
C LYS A 1087 33.79 26.78 -11.00
N ALA A 1088 33.93 26.46 -9.71
CA ALA A 1088 33.69 27.42 -8.64
C ALA A 1088 34.68 28.60 -8.72
N HIS A 1089 35.96 28.31 -8.96
CA HIS A 1089 36.99 29.32 -9.18
C HIS A 1089 36.74 30.12 -10.48
N GLU A 1090 36.26 29.48 -11.55
CA GLU A 1090 35.91 30.15 -12.81
C GLU A 1090 34.75 31.17 -12.63
N TYR A 1091 33.67 30.78 -11.94
CA TYR A 1091 32.55 31.69 -11.65
C TYR A 1091 32.98 32.85 -10.73
N LEU A 1092 33.80 32.60 -9.71
CA LEU A 1092 34.34 33.65 -8.85
C LEU A 1092 35.23 34.62 -9.63
N GLY A 1093 36.11 34.10 -10.50
CA GLY A 1093 36.92 34.92 -11.40
C GLY A 1093 36.06 35.81 -12.31
N TYR A 1094 34.96 35.26 -12.84
CA TYR A 1094 34.03 35.99 -13.70
C TYR A 1094 33.26 37.10 -12.98
N ILE A 1095 32.82 36.85 -11.74
CA ILE A 1095 32.19 37.88 -10.89
C ILE A 1095 33.18 39.02 -10.62
N LEU A 1096 34.41 38.69 -10.25
CA LEU A 1096 35.47 39.68 -9.97
C LEU A 1096 35.88 40.47 -11.22
N GLU A 1097 35.91 39.82 -12.38
CA GLU A 1097 36.15 40.48 -13.66
C GLU A 1097 35.05 41.50 -13.98
N LYS A 1098 33.78 41.16 -13.76
CA LYS A 1098 32.64 42.10 -13.90
C LYS A 1098 32.72 43.28 -12.93
N GLU A 1099 33.28 43.05 -11.75
CA GLU A 1099 33.52 44.07 -10.71
C GLU A 1099 34.80 44.89 -10.96
N GLN A 1100 35.54 44.61 -12.04
CA GLN A 1100 36.82 45.25 -12.40
C GLN A 1100 37.96 45.00 -11.40
N ALA A 1101 37.84 44.00 -10.53
CA ALA A 1101 38.87 43.57 -9.60
C ALA A 1101 39.85 42.59 -10.28
N PHE A 1102 40.56 43.07 -11.31
CA PHE A 1102 41.38 42.22 -12.19
C PHE A 1102 42.49 41.47 -11.46
N CYS A 1103 43.09 42.03 -10.40
CA CYS A 1103 44.14 41.34 -9.63
C CYS A 1103 43.58 40.12 -8.91
N ASP A 1104 42.45 40.26 -8.21
CA ASP A 1104 41.82 39.14 -7.50
C ASP A 1104 41.23 38.12 -8.47
N ALA A 1105 40.71 38.58 -9.61
CA ALA A 1105 40.26 37.72 -10.70
C ALA A 1105 41.40 36.84 -11.24
N THR A 1106 42.63 37.38 -11.38
CA THR A 1106 43.77 36.56 -11.83
C THR A 1106 44.07 35.41 -10.88
N VAL A 1107 44.01 35.62 -9.56
CA VAL A 1107 44.26 34.55 -8.57
C VAL A 1107 43.23 33.42 -8.70
N LYS A 1108 41.96 33.77 -8.90
CA LYS A 1108 40.89 32.76 -9.07
C LYS A 1108 41.02 32.03 -10.41
N TYR A 1109 41.32 32.74 -11.50
CA TYR A 1109 41.57 32.09 -12.79
C TYR A 1109 42.85 31.25 -12.82
N GLU A 1110 43.90 31.63 -12.09
CA GLU A 1110 45.12 30.81 -11.91
C GLU A 1110 44.79 29.47 -11.23
N LEU A 1111 43.96 29.50 -10.18
CA LEU A 1111 43.51 28.30 -9.49
C LEU A 1111 42.61 27.43 -10.37
N ALA A 1112 41.67 28.05 -11.11
CA ALA A 1112 40.85 27.34 -12.10
C ALA A 1112 41.73 26.67 -13.18
N TRP A 1113 42.74 27.39 -13.67
CA TRP A 1113 43.69 26.90 -14.67
C TRP A 1113 44.55 25.74 -14.16
N LYS A 1114 44.99 25.82 -12.90
CA LYS A 1114 45.74 24.76 -12.23
C LYS A 1114 44.88 23.49 -12.07
N TYR A 1115 43.69 23.62 -11.50
CA TYR A 1115 42.82 22.46 -11.22
C TYR A 1115 42.14 21.88 -12.46
N GLY A 1116 42.00 22.66 -13.53
CA GLY A 1116 41.60 22.17 -14.86
C GLY A 1116 42.76 21.55 -15.67
N ASN A 1117 43.91 21.27 -15.05
CA ASN A 1117 45.11 20.71 -15.68
C ASN A 1117 45.54 21.42 -16.97
N ARG A 1118 45.23 22.72 -17.08
CA ARG A 1118 45.57 23.56 -18.24
C ARG A 1118 45.01 23.05 -19.58
N THR A 1119 43.89 22.34 -19.57
CA THR A 1119 43.32 21.74 -20.78
C THR A 1119 42.31 22.63 -21.49
N ASN A 1120 41.68 23.60 -20.81
CA ASN A 1120 40.59 24.41 -21.35
C ASN A 1120 41.04 25.81 -21.83
N PRO A 1121 41.24 26.03 -23.15
CA PRO A 1121 41.79 27.29 -23.68
C PRO A 1121 40.96 28.54 -23.34
N THR A 1122 39.66 28.38 -23.06
CA THR A 1122 38.80 29.52 -22.68
C THR A 1122 39.21 30.12 -21.33
N ILE A 1123 39.61 29.28 -20.38
CA ILE A 1123 40.12 29.72 -19.07
C ILE A 1123 41.51 30.33 -19.24
N GLY A 1124 42.36 29.75 -20.08
CA GLY A 1124 43.67 30.29 -20.45
C GLY A 1124 43.57 31.70 -21.07
N TYR A 1125 42.65 31.89 -22.01
CA TYR A 1125 42.38 33.20 -22.62
C TYR A 1125 41.87 34.23 -21.60
N LYS A 1126 40.88 33.87 -20.76
CA LYS A 1126 40.37 34.75 -19.69
C LYS A 1126 41.49 35.11 -18.71
N LEU A 1127 42.35 34.16 -18.35
CA LEU A 1127 43.49 34.39 -17.48
C LEU A 1127 44.50 35.37 -18.11
N ALA A 1128 44.88 35.15 -19.37
CA ALA A 1128 45.80 36.03 -20.10
C ALA A 1128 45.23 37.45 -20.26
N PHE A 1129 43.92 37.58 -20.53
CA PHE A 1129 43.23 38.86 -20.59
C PHE A 1129 43.28 39.61 -19.25
N ASN A 1130 42.96 38.91 -18.15
CA ASN A 1130 43.00 39.50 -16.80
C ASN A 1130 44.44 39.87 -16.38
N TYR A 1131 45.46 39.08 -16.76
CA TYR A 1131 46.86 39.45 -16.56
C TYR A 1131 47.27 40.73 -17.32
N LEU A 1132 46.80 40.89 -18.56
CA LEU A 1132 47.04 42.09 -19.34
C LEU A 1132 46.42 43.33 -18.67
N LYS A 1133 45.19 43.21 -18.15
CA LYS A 1133 44.52 44.28 -17.38
C LYS A 1133 45.19 44.57 -16.03
N ALA A 1134 45.76 43.54 -15.39
CA ALA A 1134 46.54 43.65 -14.17
C ALA A 1134 48.00 44.10 -14.39
N LYS A 1135 48.41 44.44 -15.63
CA LYS A 1135 49.78 44.84 -16.02
C LYS A 1135 50.86 43.75 -15.81
N ARG A 1136 50.47 42.48 -15.71
CA ARG A 1136 51.36 41.31 -15.62
C ARG A 1136 51.62 40.75 -17.02
N HIS A 1137 52.37 41.49 -17.83
CA HIS A 1137 52.55 41.18 -19.26
C HIS A 1137 53.33 39.89 -19.53
N VAL A 1138 54.31 39.54 -18.70
CA VAL A 1138 55.12 38.32 -18.87
C VAL A 1138 54.25 37.08 -18.64
N ASP A 1139 53.47 37.07 -17.56
CA ASP A 1139 52.58 35.96 -17.22
C ASP A 1139 51.47 35.77 -18.27
N ALA A 1140 50.98 36.87 -18.86
CA ALA A 1140 50.03 36.82 -19.98
C ALA A 1140 50.61 36.10 -21.20
N ILE A 1141 51.86 36.43 -21.57
CA ILE A 1141 52.56 35.80 -22.71
C ILE A 1141 52.82 34.32 -22.43
N ASP A 1142 53.22 33.98 -21.20
CA ASP A 1142 53.49 32.59 -20.80
C ASP A 1142 52.25 31.71 -20.85
N VAL A 1143 51.07 32.24 -20.53
CA VAL A 1143 49.79 31.51 -20.68
C VAL A 1143 49.45 31.33 -22.15
N CYS A 1144 49.56 32.38 -22.98
CA CYS A 1144 49.31 32.28 -24.42
C CYS A 1144 50.24 31.29 -25.14
N HIS A 1145 51.51 31.16 -24.71
CA HIS A 1145 52.42 30.16 -25.24
C HIS A 1145 52.07 28.72 -24.83
N LYS A 1146 51.45 28.54 -23.66
CA LYS A 1146 50.98 27.22 -23.21
C LYS A 1146 49.71 26.78 -23.93
N ASP A 1147 48.87 27.73 -24.37
CA ASP A 1147 47.66 27.46 -25.17
C ASP A 1147 47.95 27.13 -26.65
N HIS A 1148 49.14 27.44 -27.16
CA HIS A 1148 49.56 27.16 -28.55
C HIS A 1148 50.88 26.37 -28.58
N PRO A 1149 50.84 25.02 -28.61
CA PRO A 1149 52.04 24.26 -28.93
C PRO A 1149 52.50 24.60 -30.36
N PRO A 1150 53.81 24.74 -30.62
CA PRO A 1150 54.32 25.06 -31.94
C PRO A 1150 54.00 23.91 -32.90
N THR A 1151 53.12 24.14 -33.88
CA THR A 1151 52.88 23.23 -34.98
C THR A 1151 54.09 23.25 -35.91
N GLU A 1152 54.88 22.19 -35.90
CA GLU A 1152 55.95 21.98 -36.87
C GLU A 1152 55.37 21.76 -38.28
N SER A 1153 55.69 22.71 -39.17
CA SER A 1153 55.85 22.55 -40.62
C SER A 1153 54.63 22.32 -41.53
N ARG A 1154 54.15 23.39 -42.16
CA ARG A 1154 54.26 23.59 -43.62
C ARG A 1154 53.82 25.01 -44.02
N GLU A 1155 54.81 25.75 -44.52
CA GLU A 1155 54.71 26.84 -45.50
C GLU A 1155 53.53 27.83 -45.38
N THR A 1156 53.81 28.98 -44.77
CA THR A 1156 53.80 30.27 -45.49
C THR A 1156 54.33 31.37 -44.58
N ARG A 1157 55.59 31.75 -44.81
CA ARG A 1157 56.08 33.09 -44.46
C ARG A 1157 55.29 34.09 -45.29
N GLY A 1158 54.52 34.97 -44.65
CA GLY A 1158 54.02 36.17 -45.32
C GLY A 1158 52.87 36.85 -44.60
N SER A 1159 53.18 37.95 -43.91
CA SER A 1159 52.25 38.97 -43.38
C SER A 1159 51.33 38.47 -42.25
N VAL A 1160 51.21 39.10 -41.10
CA VAL A 1160 50.95 40.53 -40.86
C VAL A 1160 51.45 40.88 -39.45
N ARG A 1161 52.37 41.84 -39.35
CA ARG A 1161 52.50 42.72 -38.18
C ARG A 1161 51.48 43.84 -38.39
N ARG A 1162 50.49 43.96 -37.50
CA ARG A 1162 49.92 45.24 -37.04
C ARG A 1162 49.07 45.02 -35.81
#